data_AF-A0A1F7IHW3-F1
#
_entry.id   AF-A0A1F7IHW3-F1
#
_cell.length_a   1.000
_cell.length_b   1.000
_cell.length_c   1.000
_cell.angle_alpha   90.00
_cell.angle_beta   90.00
_cell.angle_gamma   90.00
#
_symmetry.space_group_name_H-M   'P 1'
#
loop_
_entity.id
_entity.type
_entity.pdbx_description
1 polymer ?
#
loop_
_entity_poly.entity_id
_entity_poly.type
_entity_poly.pdbx_seq_one_letter_code
_entity_poly.pdbx_strand_id
1 'polypeptide(L)'
;MQNDIQFYLARYLDLYPFLIPVGLIGLWRWDVWLTKKVTGLFYRPKKAGYKASVSVITPVYNEDPKTFTTAIESWAKNNPDEIIAVIDYTDERSIKIFKEFANKNKSAHLIVTKIPGKREALADGIKTAKGEIVALIDSDTIWDKVTLKNALAPFSDPKIGGVATRQSVLETKTIAQKLFSIRLEQRYWDDIPFLAAIGNVLVCLSGRTALYRKKALMPILDKMTNEMFMGQKVISGEDKRLTYLVEAAGWKTTYQSTSEVFTTGVQDMRTFLNQQVRWTRNSWRNDLRAISDGWVFKHLIFSLYLIDRAIQPFTLLVSPIYFLVSLVLGLWIPVIVILVWWHFSRFIKMLPHLRKHPTDVWVLPIFILFSFISAYIRLYSLFSMNMQGWITRWDKERLNRFRFLELARGHFLTFIVFGLVTSSVVLNKHFNYLVPQEQQRLLVASILQKPKDLAAIKKNNNVLGVSSFDPKSQLAQKHEFQSTDSLAGVAWQYGVSFENLLFANVQKITNWNRIKSGTIFTIPPPGLSIASAYRFNYQRIYDDFLQIGYDLSTDTIIIAGRGYQVGLNDITGSVGKEYLEEVSPKVWQLRANILLRSGTTLKLNKEELIWLRMASSKDKFVTLRGSNADVLIDGVKITSWDEKKQDYDKDYKDGRSYILVKDSARMDVNSSEIAYLGFPRPKDYPYSSYGISWRMSSGKLTNSILTGEVKNSKFHNNYFGAFTFGATGMTWRGNEFYNNVRYGLDPHDDSNGFLVENNKFYNNGTHGLIFSKRCINNTIRNNISYNNKLAGIMLHELSNDNIIEDNMLYGNNEGISLDNSSKNIIRKNRIFYNKRGFLADKKSVNNLIEKNEINENRQYGVYLYGEANENVIRGNIMAFNNVGLYIKTNGNEASDNQIDQNQVGIYILGKANKNVLDSNKITYSDSIGVYAKVFNGFPNFFSANNVLEKNAKKDLAAYALE
;
A
#
# COMPACT_ATOMS: atom_id res chain seq x y z
N MET A 1 -21.10 -11.69 11.46
CA MET A 1 -21.37 -10.24 11.64
C MET A 1 -20.38 -9.55 12.56
N GLN A 2 -20.25 -9.93 13.84
CA GLN A 2 -19.27 -9.29 14.75
C GLN A 2 -17.81 -9.55 14.30
N ASN A 3 -17.53 -10.76 13.82
CA ASN A 3 -16.22 -11.15 13.28
C ASN A 3 -15.90 -10.47 11.93
N ASP A 4 -16.90 -10.20 11.10
CA ASP A 4 -16.72 -9.47 9.83
C ASP A 4 -16.44 -7.99 10.09
N ILE A 5 -17.16 -7.39 11.04
CA ILE A 5 -16.91 -6.01 11.48
C ILE A 5 -15.49 -5.91 12.08
N GLN A 6 -15.07 -6.86 12.91
CA GLN A 6 -13.71 -6.88 13.46
C GLN A 6 -12.64 -7.11 12.40
N PHE A 7 -12.88 -7.97 11.40
CA PHE A 7 -11.99 -8.16 10.26
C PHE A 7 -11.87 -6.90 9.39
N TYR A 8 -12.99 -6.22 9.11
CA TYR A 8 -12.99 -4.95 8.38
C TYR A 8 -12.35 -3.81 9.17
N LEU A 9 -12.56 -3.75 10.49
CA LEU A 9 -11.85 -2.82 11.38
C LEU A 9 -10.34 -3.13 11.37
N ALA A 10 -9.94 -4.40 11.47
CA ALA A 10 -8.54 -4.78 11.46
C ALA A 10 -7.83 -4.54 10.11
N ARG A 11 -8.57 -4.68 8.99
CA ARG A 11 -8.11 -4.48 7.61
C ARG A 11 -7.70 -3.04 7.28
N TYR A 12 -8.25 -2.06 7.98
CA TYR A 12 -7.98 -0.63 7.76
C TYR A 12 -7.32 0.05 8.96
N LEU A 13 -6.72 -0.75 9.87
CA LEU A 13 -6.01 -0.27 11.05
C LEU A 13 -4.87 0.71 10.74
N ASP A 14 -4.32 0.68 9.53
CA ASP A 14 -3.28 1.57 9.02
C ASP A 14 -3.83 2.93 8.54
N LEU A 15 -5.11 3.01 8.15
CA LEU A 15 -5.77 4.26 7.81
C LEU A 15 -6.22 5.05 9.04
N TYR A 16 -6.50 4.37 10.17
CA TYR A 16 -6.96 5.04 11.38
C TYR A 16 -5.93 6.01 11.96
N PRO A 17 -4.64 5.67 12.18
CA PRO A 17 -3.65 6.62 12.68
C PRO A 17 -3.53 7.89 11.86
N PHE A 18 -3.64 7.79 10.52
CA PHE A 18 -3.67 8.96 9.65
C PHE A 18 -4.94 9.81 9.88
N LEU A 19 -6.11 9.17 10.03
CA LEU A 19 -7.39 9.87 10.25
C LEU A 19 -7.63 10.26 11.72
N ILE A 20 -6.88 9.72 12.69
CA ILE A 20 -7.08 9.97 14.13
C ILE A 20 -7.00 11.47 14.45
N PRO A 21 -5.99 12.24 14.00
CA PRO A 21 -5.93 13.66 14.34
C PRO A 21 -7.12 14.45 13.80
N VAL A 22 -7.54 14.21 12.54
CA VAL A 22 -8.72 14.88 11.98
C VAL A 22 -10.02 14.40 12.64
N GLY A 23 -10.08 13.14 13.06
CA GLY A 23 -11.17 12.54 13.83
C GLY A 23 -11.30 13.15 15.23
N LEU A 24 -10.20 13.26 15.98
CA LEU A 24 -10.14 13.87 17.32
C LEU A 24 -10.51 15.35 17.27
N ILE A 25 -10.00 16.08 16.28
CA ILE A 25 -10.43 17.46 16.03
C ILE A 25 -11.92 17.49 15.71
N GLY A 26 -12.41 16.57 14.87
CA GLY A 26 -13.83 16.40 14.56
C GLY A 26 -14.68 16.20 15.80
N LEU A 27 -14.33 15.23 16.64
CA LEU A 27 -15.00 14.93 17.91
C LEU A 27 -15.03 16.15 18.81
N TRP A 28 -13.86 16.75 19.10
CA TRP A 28 -13.79 17.98 19.90
C TRP A 28 -14.70 19.09 19.35
N ARG A 29 -14.67 19.31 18.02
CA ARG A 29 -15.51 20.35 17.40
C ARG A 29 -16.99 20.06 17.54
N TRP A 30 -17.41 18.79 17.47
CA TRP A 30 -18.79 18.37 17.63
C TRP A 30 -19.23 18.31 19.08
N ASP A 31 -18.34 17.98 20.01
CA ASP A 31 -18.60 18.01 21.45
C ASP A 31 -18.85 19.44 21.91
N VAL A 32 -18.05 20.40 21.43
CA VAL A 32 -18.30 21.83 21.70
C VAL A 32 -19.65 22.26 21.12
N TRP A 33 -19.97 21.84 19.89
CA TRP A 33 -21.27 22.17 19.28
C TRP A 33 -22.44 21.53 20.04
N LEU A 34 -22.32 20.26 20.42
CA LEU A 34 -23.33 19.52 21.17
C LEU A 34 -23.51 20.11 22.57
N THR A 35 -22.42 20.50 23.24
CA THR A 35 -22.46 21.19 24.53
C THR A 35 -23.25 22.49 24.43
N LYS A 36 -22.99 23.30 23.38
CA LYS A 36 -23.76 24.51 23.12
C LYS A 36 -25.24 24.19 22.88
N LYS A 37 -25.53 23.12 22.13
CA LYS A 37 -26.90 22.68 21.83
C LYS A 37 -27.65 22.24 23.08
N VAL A 38 -27.09 21.30 23.83
CA VAL A 38 -27.69 20.76 25.06
C VAL A 38 -27.92 21.86 26.06
N THR A 39 -26.92 22.70 26.30
CA THR A 39 -27.06 23.86 27.19
C THR A 39 -28.13 24.84 26.69
N GLY A 40 -28.16 25.10 25.38
CA GLY A 40 -29.16 25.96 24.73
C GLY A 40 -30.59 25.40 24.81
N LEU A 41 -30.80 24.10 25.07
CA LEU A 41 -32.15 23.55 25.30
C LEU A 41 -32.76 24.02 26.62
N PHE A 42 -31.92 24.39 27.60
CA PHE A 42 -32.35 24.96 28.88
C PHE A 42 -32.68 26.45 28.79
N TYR A 43 -32.33 27.12 27.69
CA TYR A 43 -32.78 28.48 27.45
C TYR A 43 -34.31 28.52 27.34
N ARG A 44 -34.92 29.47 28.05
CA ARG A 44 -36.35 29.76 27.99
C ARG A 44 -36.57 31.27 27.80
N PRO A 45 -37.35 31.69 26.79
CA PRO A 45 -37.70 33.10 26.65
C PRO A 45 -38.54 33.57 27.85
N LYS A 46 -38.40 34.84 28.22
CA LYS A 46 -39.24 35.44 29.26
C LYS A 46 -40.62 35.74 28.69
N LYS A 47 -41.67 35.51 29.48
CA LYS A 47 -43.05 35.87 29.10
C LYS A 47 -43.17 37.40 29.07
N ALA A 48 -43.85 37.93 28.05
CA ALA A 48 -44.13 39.35 27.95
C ALA A 48 -44.95 39.85 29.16
N GLY A 49 -44.69 41.08 29.60
CA GLY A 49 -45.42 41.69 30.73
C GLY A 49 -44.69 42.85 31.41
N TYR A 50 -43.37 42.94 31.28
CA TYR A 50 -42.60 44.09 31.75
C TYR A 50 -42.88 45.33 30.88
N LYS A 51 -43.10 46.47 31.52
CA LYS A 51 -43.30 47.77 30.87
C LYS A 51 -42.20 48.73 31.33
N ALA A 52 -41.61 49.46 30.40
CA ALA A 52 -40.68 50.55 30.64
C ALA A 52 -40.79 51.54 29.49
N SER A 53 -40.40 52.80 29.70
CA SER A 53 -40.33 53.78 28.62
C SER A 53 -39.17 53.45 27.68
N VAL A 54 -39.41 53.54 26.37
CA VAL A 54 -38.47 53.12 25.32
C VAL A 54 -38.20 54.24 24.33
N SER A 55 -36.92 54.57 24.17
CA SER A 55 -36.43 55.39 23.07
C SER A 55 -35.81 54.52 21.99
N VAL A 56 -36.39 54.51 20.80
CA VAL A 56 -35.74 53.94 19.62
C VAL A 56 -34.70 54.92 19.10
N ILE A 57 -33.49 54.45 18.79
CA ILE A 57 -32.39 55.27 18.28
C ILE A 57 -31.83 54.60 17.04
N THR A 58 -31.80 55.33 15.92
CA THR A 58 -31.22 54.83 14.67
C THR A 58 -30.21 55.83 14.10
N PRO A 59 -28.95 55.43 13.88
CA PRO A 59 -28.02 56.20 13.07
C PRO A 59 -28.28 55.91 11.59
N VAL A 60 -28.38 56.94 10.75
CA VAL A 60 -28.73 56.79 9.33
C VAL A 60 -27.68 57.46 8.45
N TYR A 61 -27.23 56.73 7.43
CA TYR A 61 -26.30 57.24 6.41
C TYR A 61 -26.46 56.52 5.07
N ASN A 62 -26.89 57.25 4.06
CA ASN A 62 -27.07 56.86 2.67
C ASN A 62 -27.80 55.51 2.52
N GLU A 63 -28.93 55.38 3.22
CA GLU A 63 -29.77 54.19 3.18
C GLU A 63 -30.70 54.21 1.96
N ASP A 64 -31.10 53.03 1.49
CA ASP A 64 -32.15 52.93 0.47
C ASP A 64 -33.47 53.55 1.01
N PRO A 65 -34.04 54.57 0.33
CA PRO A 65 -35.23 55.27 0.79
C PRO A 65 -36.41 54.35 1.13
N LYS A 66 -36.65 53.34 0.30
CA LYS A 66 -37.78 52.42 0.47
C LYS A 66 -37.57 51.53 1.70
N THR A 67 -36.35 51.02 1.86
CA THR A 67 -35.96 50.21 3.01
C THR A 67 -36.08 51.01 4.31
N PHE A 68 -35.56 52.25 4.32
CA PHE A 68 -35.61 53.11 5.51
C PHE A 68 -37.05 53.48 5.90
N THR A 69 -37.91 53.86 4.94
CA THR A 69 -39.34 54.13 5.20
C THR A 69 -40.05 52.90 5.77
N THR A 70 -39.81 51.72 5.19
CA THR A 70 -40.42 50.47 5.69
C THR A 70 -39.97 50.16 7.12
N ALA A 71 -38.70 50.42 7.45
CA ALA A 71 -38.13 50.21 8.76
C ALA A 71 -38.77 51.13 9.81
N ILE A 72 -38.78 52.46 9.60
CA ILE A 72 -39.33 53.43 10.56
C ILE A 72 -40.83 53.20 10.82
N GLU A 73 -41.61 52.84 9.80
CA GLU A 73 -43.03 52.51 9.96
C GLU A 73 -43.23 51.24 10.79
N SER A 74 -42.35 50.24 10.66
CA SER A 74 -42.42 49.00 11.45
C SER A 74 -42.14 49.23 12.94
N TRP A 75 -41.23 50.15 13.25
CA TRP A 75 -40.92 50.53 14.64
C TRP A 75 -42.08 51.32 15.25
N ALA A 76 -42.65 52.26 14.50
CA ALA A 76 -43.81 53.04 14.93
C ALA A 76 -45.00 52.15 15.30
N LYS A 77 -45.26 51.08 14.53
CA LYS A 77 -46.33 50.10 14.79
C LYS A 77 -46.16 49.32 16.11
N ASN A 78 -44.97 49.33 16.71
CA ASN A 78 -44.71 48.73 18.02
C ASN A 78 -44.93 49.71 19.19
N ASN A 79 -45.33 50.96 18.91
CA ASN A 79 -45.65 52.02 19.88
C ASN A 79 -44.53 52.31 20.92
N PRO A 80 -43.29 52.65 20.51
CA PRO A 80 -42.29 53.18 21.43
C PRO A 80 -42.66 54.60 21.91
N ASP A 81 -42.11 55.04 23.04
CA ASP A 81 -42.36 56.39 23.59
C ASP A 81 -41.74 57.48 22.71
N GLU A 82 -40.58 57.21 22.11
CA GLU A 82 -39.95 58.08 21.12
C GLU A 82 -39.08 57.34 20.10
N ILE A 83 -38.90 57.96 18.93
CA ILE A 83 -38.01 57.48 17.84
C ILE A 83 -37.04 58.60 17.48
N ILE A 84 -35.76 58.40 17.75
CA ILE A 84 -34.69 59.36 17.51
C ILE A 84 -33.86 58.89 16.30
N ALA A 85 -33.89 59.63 15.21
CA ALA A 85 -32.97 59.39 14.09
C ALA A 85 -31.80 60.37 14.15
N VAL A 86 -30.59 59.84 14.13
CA VAL A 86 -29.35 60.61 14.06
C VAL A 86 -28.77 60.47 12.67
N ILE A 87 -28.99 61.48 11.83
CA ILE A 87 -28.70 61.43 10.40
C ILE A 87 -27.52 62.35 10.10
N ASP A 88 -26.57 61.87 9.32
CA ASP A 88 -25.44 62.68 8.86
C ASP A 88 -25.94 63.85 7.99
N TYR A 89 -25.35 65.03 8.17
CA TYR A 89 -25.75 66.23 7.44
C TYR A 89 -25.64 66.13 5.91
N THR A 90 -24.86 65.17 5.39
CA THR A 90 -24.73 64.93 3.94
C THR A 90 -25.84 64.06 3.34
N ASP A 91 -26.64 63.37 4.16
CA ASP A 91 -27.73 62.51 3.69
C ASP A 91 -29.07 63.25 3.64
N GLU A 92 -29.19 64.19 2.70
CA GLU A 92 -30.39 65.01 2.50
C GLU A 92 -31.65 64.17 2.24
N ARG A 93 -31.50 63.00 1.60
CA ARG A 93 -32.61 62.10 1.26
C ARG A 93 -33.23 61.50 2.53
N SER A 94 -32.41 60.92 3.41
CA SER A 94 -32.91 60.36 4.67
C SER A 94 -33.42 61.44 5.62
N ILE A 95 -32.80 62.63 5.63
CA ILE A 95 -33.30 63.80 6.39
C ILE A 95 -34.72 64.16 5.95
N LYS A 96 -34.98 64.24 4.64
CA LYS A 96 -36.31 64.55 4.11
C LYS A 96 -37.35 63.49 4.53
N ILE A 97 -37.03 62.21 4.34
CA ILE A 97 -37.91 61.08 4.69
C ILE A 97 -38.29 61.12 6.18
N PHE A 98 -37.29 61.34 7.06
CA PHE A 98 -37.55 61.35 8.50
C PHE A 98 -38.32 62.59 8.96
N LYS A 99 -38.10 63.76 8.34
CA LYS A 99 -38.91 64.96 8.62
C LYS A 99 -40.38 64.74 8.27
N GLU A 100 -40.67 64.14 7.11
CA GLU A 100 -42.04 63.80 6.70
C GLU A 100 -42.71 62.82 7.67
N PHE A 101 -41.94 61.84 8.17
CA PHE A 101 -42.40 60.91 9.20
C PHE A 101 -42.64 61.63 10.55
N ALA A 102 -41.73 62.50 10.99
CA ALA A 102 -41.84 63.21 12.26
C ALA A 102 -43.00 64.21 12.30
N ASN A 103 -43.36 64.82 11.16
CA ASN A 103 -44.57 65.64 11.06
C ASN A 103 -45.85 64.84 11.35
N LYS A 104 -45.85 63.53 11.08
CA LYS A 104 -46.97 62.61 11.34
C LYS A 104 -46.89 61.94 12.71
N ASN A 105 -45.71 61.91 13.33
CA ASN A 105 -45.47 61.23 14.60
C ASN A 105 -44.74 62.15 15.58
N LYS A 106 -45.48 62.77 16.50
CA LYS A 106 -44.96 63.77 17.46
C LYS A 106 -43.88 63.24 18.40
N SER A 107 -43.78 61.92 18.54
CA SER A 107 -42.75 61.23 19.33
C SER A 107 -41.46 60.96 18.53
N ALA A 108 -41.34 61.44 17.29
CA ALA A 108 -40.14 61.30 16.48
C ALA A 108 -39.26 62.56 16.55
N HIS A 109 -37.95 62.36 16.77
CA HIS A 109 -36.97 63.42 16.95
C HIS A 109 -35.80 63.25 15.99
N LEU A 110 -35.51 64.29 15.20
CA LEU A 110 -34.40 64.30 14.27
C LEU A 110 -33.18 65.00 14.89
N ILE A 111 -32.03 64.33 14.87
CA ILE A 111 -30.73 64.93 15.17
C ILE A 111 -29.91 64.91 13.87
N VAL A 112 -29.55 66.08 13.36
CA VAL A 112 -28.65 66.19 12.21
C VAL A 112 -27.23 66.37 12.73
N THR A 113 -26.38 65.35 12.57
CA THR A 113 -25.01 65.38 13.08
C THR A 113 -24.01 65.79 12.00
N LYS A 114 -23.04 66.61 12.38
CA LYS A 114 -21.86 66.96 11.57
C LYS A 114 -20.66 66.07 11.87
N ILE A 115 -20.74 65.29 12.95
CA ILE A 115 -19.63 64.45 13.41
C ILE A 115 -19.69 63.13 12.66
N PRO A 116 -18.65 62.79 11.89
CA PRO A 116 -18.66 61.57 11.11
C PRO A 116 -18.46 60.33 12.00
N GLY A 117 -19.44 59.44 12.04
CA GLY A 117 -19.28 58.09 12.56
C GLY A 117 -20.53 57.53 13.23
N LYS A 118 -20.77 56.22 13.07
CA LYS A 118 -21.91 55.54 13.72
C LYS A 118 -21.80 55.56 15.26
N ARG A 119 -20.59 55.53 15.82
CA ARG A 119 -20.35 55.55 17.28
C ARG A 119 -20.78 56.87 17.90
N GLU A 120 -20.38 57.97 17.28
CA GLU A 120 -20.71 59.33 17.68
C GLU A 120 -22.21 59.58 17.53
N ALA A 121 -22.80 59.19 16.38
CA ALA A 121 -24.24 59.27 16.16
C ALA A 121 -25.07 58.50 17.21
N LEU A 122 -24.66 57.27 17.54
CA LEU A 122 -25.30 56.49 18.62
C LEU A 122 -25.15 57.18 19.97
N ALA A 123 -23.98 57.73 20.29
CA ALA A 123 -23.75 58.40 21.57
C ALA A 123 -24.64 59.65 21.73
N ASP A 124 -24.80 60.45 20.67
CA ASP A 124 -25.68 61.63 20.68
C ASP A 124 -27.15 61.26 20.84
N GLY A 125 -27.59 60.20 20.15
CA GLY A 125 -28.93 59.64 20.32
C GLY A 125 -29.18 59.13 21.74
N ILE A 126 -28.22 58.39 22.33
CA ILE A 126 -28.36 57.82 23.69
C ILE A 126 -28.40 58.92 24.75
N LYS A 127 -27.60 59.98 24.61
CA LYS A 127 -27.63 61.12 25.54
C LYS A 127 -29.01 61.81 25.53
N THR A 128 -29.57 61.99 24.34
CA THR A 128 -30.84 62.68 24.11
C THR A 128 -32.06 61.86 24.56
N ALA A 129 -32.00 60.54 24.41
CA ALA A 129 -33.09 59.62 24.76
C ALA A 129 -33.61 59.80 26.19
N LYS A 130 -34.93 59.87 26.38
CA LYS A 130 -35.61 60.02 27.67
C LYS A 130 -36.07 58.68 28.25
N GLY A 131 -36.16 57.64 27.44
CA GLY A 131 -36.57 56.30 27.84
C GLY A 131 -35.64 55.66 28.86
N GLU A 132 -36.22 54.88 29.77
CA GLU A 132 -35.46 54.04 30.69
C GLU A 132 -34.65 52.98 29.90
N ILE A 133 -35.27 52.45 28.85
CA ILE A 133 -34.69 51.52 27.89
C ILE A 133 -34.45 52.25 26.57
N VAL A 134 -33.30 52.00 25.94
CA VAL A 134 -33.00 52.48 24.60
C VAL A 134 -32.87 51.30 23.65
N ALA A 135 -33.56 51.34 22.52
CA ALA A 135 -33.46 50.37 21.45
C ALA A 135 -32.55 50.94 20.34
N LEU A 136 -31.35 50.40 20.20
CA LEU A 136 -30.42 50.76 19.13
C LEU A 136 -30.73 49.89 17.90
N ILE A 137 -31.04 50.54 16.77
CA ILE A 137 -31.55 49.88 15.57
C ILE A 137 -30.83 50.37 14.32
N ASP A 138 -30.41 49.44 13.45
CA ASP A 138 -29.89 49.76 12.12
C ASP A 138 -31.02 50.26 11.20
N SER A 139 -30.73 51.21 10.31
CA SER A 139 -31.69 51.86 9.40
C SER A 139 -32.38 50.92 8.40
N ASP A 140 -31.90 49.67 8.27
CA ASP A 140 -32.43 48.65 7.36
C ASP A 140 -33.23 47.54 8.07
N THR A 141 -33.50 47.68 9.37
CA THR A 141 -34.12 46.61 10.17
C THR A 141 -35.63 46.81 10.33
N ILE A 142 -36.39 45.76 10.02
CA ILE A 142 -37.86 45.74 10.10
C ILE A 142 -38.28 44.94 11.34
N TRP A 143 -39.18 45.50 12.15
CA TRP A 143 -39.74 44.82 13.33
C TRP A 143 -41.02 44.05 12.99
N ASP A 144 -41.20 42.87 13.59
CA ASP A 144 -42.51 42.23 13.69
C ASP A 144 -43.42 42.99 14.68
N LYS A 145 -44.74 42.75 14.61
CA LYS A 145 -45.78 43.45 15.39
C LYS A 145 -45.63 43.34 16.90
N VAL A 146 -44.95 42.30 17.39
CA VAL A 146 -44.79 42.02 18.84
C VAL A 146 -43.34 42.17 19.31
N THR A 147 -42.45 42.68 18.46
CA THR A 147 -41.01 42.77 18.71
C THR A 147 -40.69 43.48 20.02
N LEU A 148 -41.17 44.72 20.17
CA LEU A 148 -40.82 45.55 21.32
C LEU A 148 -41.37 44.98 22.62
N LYS A 149 -42.66 44.64 22.61
CA LYS A 149 -43.36 44.05 23.77
C LYS A 149 -42.62 42.82 24.30
N ASN A 150 -42.14 41.95 23.42
CA ASN A 150 -41.39 40.77 23.81
C ASN A 150 -39.97 41.12 24.26
N ALA A 151 -39.27 42.01 23.55
CA ALA A 151 -37.91 42.43 23.87
C ALA A 151 -37.77 43.07 25.27
N LEU A 152 -38.84 43.67 25.79
CA LEU A 152 -38.84 44.26 27.13
C LEU A 152 -38.90 43.23 28.26
N ALA A 153 -39.40 42.03 28.01
CA ALA A 153 -39.65 41.01 29.04
C ALA A 153 -38.42 40.71 29.94
N PRO A 154 -37.18 40.59 29.42
CA PRO A 154 -36.03 40.28 30.25
C PRO A 154 -35.60 41.41 31.20
N PHE A 155 -36.00 42.66 30.97
CA PHE A 155 -35.71 43.77 31.89
C PHE A 155 -36.53 43.72 33.19
N SER A 156 -37.41 42.74 33.36
CA SER A 156 -37.93 42.40 34.69
C SER A 156 -36.82 42.03 35.68
N ASP A 157 -35.67 41.55 35.22
CA ASP A 157 -34.46 41.40 36.03
C ASP A 157 -33.66 42.73 36.05
N PRO A 158 -33.45 43.34 37.23
CA PRO A 158 -32.71 44.59 37.35
C PRO A 158 -31.24 44.48 36.97
N LYS A 159 -30.66 43.26 36.89
CA LYS A 159 -29.26 43.02 36.50
C LYS A 159 -29.06 42.98 34.98
N ILE A 160 -30.13 42.83 34.19
CA ILE A 160 -30.06 42.84 32.74
C ILE A 160 -29.85 44.26 32.25
N GLY A 161 -28.67 44.53 31.68
CA GLY A 161 -28.32 45.80 31.07
C GLY A 161 -28.58 45.84 29.57
N GLY A 162 -28.66 44.70 28.89
CA GLY A 162 -28.95 44.62 27.45
C GLY A 162 -29.69 43.35 27.00
N VAL A 163 -30.46 43.46 25.92
CA VAL A 163 -31.26 42.38 25.33
C VAL A 163 -31.07 42.33 23.81
N ALA A 164 -30.69 41.16 23.29
CA ALA A 164 -30.66 40.84 21.86
C ALA A 164 -32.01 40.29 21.37
N THR A 165 -32.39 40.66 20.15
CA THR A 165 -33.54 40.09 19.44
C THR A 165 -33.13 38.92 18.54
N ARG A 166 -34.09 38.08 18.15
CA ARG A 166 -33.94 37.07 17.10
C ARG A 166 -33.88 37.80 15.74
N GLN A 167 -32.92 37.46 14.89
CA GLN A 167 -32.75 38.14 13.60
C GLN A 167 -32.86 37.13 12.45
N SER A 168 -33.55 37.52 11.37
CA SER A 168 -33.68 36.75 10.13
C SER A 168 -33.50 37.63 8.90
N VAL A 169 -33.23 37.01 7.76
CA VAL A 169 -33.26 37.68 6.46
C VAL A 169 -34.71 37.66 5.96
N LEU A 170 -35.22 38.81 5.51
CA LEU A 170 -36.61 38.96 5.05
C LEU A 170 -36.91 38.07 3.84
N GLU A 171 -36.01 38.08 2.84
CA GLU A 171 -36.13 37.28 1.62
C GLU A 171 -34.77 36.65 1.23
N THR A 172 -34.79 35.38 0.81
CA THR A 172 -33.58 34.62 0.45
C THR A 172 -33.55 34.25 -1.04
N LYS A 173 -33.56 35.26 -1.92
CA LYS A 173 -33.59 35.04 -3.38
C LYS A 173 -32.22 34.70 -3.95
N THR A 174 -31.19 35.48 -3.63
CA THR A 174 -29.83 35.27 -4.18
C THR A 174 -29.00 34.30 -3.35
N ILE A 175 -27.93 33.74 -3.93
CA ILE A 175 -26.98 32.88 -3.21
C ILE A 175 -26.38 33.61 -1.99
N ALA A 176 -26.06 34.91 -2.13
CA ALA A 176 -25.53 35.72 -1.03
C ALA A 176 -26.54 35.83 0.13
N GLN A 177 -27.82 36.10 -0.18
CA GLN A 177 -28.88 36.16 0.83
C GLN A 177 -29.11 34.79 1.50
N LYS A 178 -29.06 33.68 0.74
CA LYS A 178 -29.16 32.33 1.30
C LYS A 178 -28.00 32.01 2.25
N LEU A 179 -26.76 32.27 1.85
CA LEU A 179 -25.58 32.09 2.71
C LEU A 179 -25.63 32.99 3.95
N PHE A 180 -26.13 34.23 3.81
CA PHE A 180 -26.34 35.12 4.94
C PHE A 180 -27.41 34.55 5.89
N SER A 181 -28.55 34.10 5.36
CA SER A 181 -29.62 33.47 6.14
C SER A 181 -29.09 32.24 6.90
N ILE A 182 -28.38 31.33 6.24
CA ILE A 182 -27.76 30.16 6.89
C ILE A 182 -26.88 30.57 8.08
N ARG A 183 -26.02 31.58 7.91
CA ARG A 183 -25.12 32.05 8.98
C ARG A 183 -25.88 32.70 10.13
N LEU A 184 -26.92 33.48 9.81
CA LEU A 184 -27.72 34.18 10.81
C LEU A 184 -28.55 33.20 11.63
N GLU A 185 -29.22 32.26 10.97
CA GLU A 185 -29.98 31.20 11.61
C GLU A 185 -29.08 30.30 12.47
N GLN A 186 -27.86 29.97 12.02
CA GLN A 186 -26.87 29.26 12.85
C GLN A 186 -26.52 30.02 14.13
N ARG A 187 -26.34 31.34 14.05
CA ARG A 187 -26.01 32.17 15.23
C ARG A 187 -27.11 32.12 16.30
N TYR A 188 -28.38 32.22 15.88
CA TYR A 188 -29.52 32.22 16.80
C TYR A 188 -30.03 30.83 17.17
N TRP A 189 -29.59 29.80 16.45
CA TRP A 189 -29.81 28.42 16.85
C TRP A 189 -28.76 27.94 17.85
N ASP A 190 -27.49 28.32 17.66
CA ASP A 190 -26.34 27.76 18.39
C ASP A 190 -25.86 28.68 19.51
N ASP A 191 -25.22 29.78 19.15
CA ASP A 191 -24.36 30.55 20.06
C ASP A 191 -25.16 31.40 21.05
N ILE A 192 -26.21 32.07 20.57
CA ILE A 192 -26.95 33.05 21.38
C ILE A 192 -27.79 32.38 22.49
N PRO A 193 -28.59 31.32 22.21
CA PRO A 193 -29.30 30.61 23.27
C PRO A 193 -28.36 29.98 24.31
N PHE A 194 -27.22 29.44 23.87
CA PHE A 194 -26.20 28.89 24.76
C PHE A 194 -25.68 29.92 25.76
N LEU A 195 -25.24 31.07 25.27
CA LEU A 195 -24.67 32.13 26.10
C LEU A 195 -25.72 32.79 27.03
N ALA A 196 -26.96 32.88 26.57
CA ALA A 196 -28.07 33.34 27.40
C ALA A 196 -28.39 32.35 28.54
N ALA A 197 -28.40 31.05 28.27
CA ALA A 197 -28.68 30.02 29.28
C ALA A 197 -27.61 29.96 30.39
N ILE A 198 -26.33 30.05 30.01
CA ILE A 198 -25.24 29.74 30.96
C ILE A 198 -24.88 30.88 31.90
N GLY A 199 -25.08 32.13 31.47
CA GLY A 199 -24.60 33.27 32.25
C GLY A 199 -25.22 34.63 31.92
N ASN A 200 -25.97 34.73 30.82
CA ASN A 200 -26.41 36.02 30.27
C ASN A 200 -25.21 36.96 30.04
N VAL A 201 -24.24 36.46 29.27
CA VAL A 201 -23.09 37.21 28.76
C VAL A 201 -22.94 36.83 27.28
N LEU A 202 -23.33 37.73 26.39
CA LEU A 202 -23.43 37.49 24.95
C LEU A 202 -22.23 38.04 24.20
N VAL A 203 -21.87 37.39 23.09
CA VAL A 203 -20.71 37.80 22.30
C VAL A 203 -20.89 39.13 21.57
N CYS A 204 -22.14 39.49 21.26
CA CYS A 204 -22.52 40.74 20.59
C CYS A 204 -24.05 40.82 20.48
N LEU A 205 -24.62 41.91 21.00
CA LEU A 205 -25.96 42.36 20.73
C LEU A 205 -25.92 43.12 19.40
N SER A 206 -26.37 42.48 18.34
CA SER A 206 -26.24 42.95 16.97
C SER A 206 -27.09 44.20 16.73
N GLY A 207 -26.50 45.21 16.08
CA GLY A 207 -27.08 46.53 15.87
C GLY A 207 -28.36 46.58 15.05
N ARG A 208 -28.76 45.47 14.39
CA ARG A 208 -30.08 45.39 13.73
C ARG A 208 -31.16 45.80 14.72
N THR A 209 -31.17 45.18 15.90
CA THR A 209 -31.93 45.66 17.05
C THR A 209 -31.29 45.13 18.33
N ALA A 210 -30.93 46.03 19.23
CA ALA A 210 -30.45 45.72 20.58
C ALA A 210 -31.03 46.71 21.58
N LEU A 211 -31.63 46.22 22.67
CA LEU A 211 -32.19 47.06 23.72
C LEU A 211 -31.20 47.14 24.88
N TYR A 212 -31.09 48.29 25.52
CA TYR A 212 -30.23 48.50 26.68
C TYR A 212 -30.92 49.37 27.72
N ARG A 213 -30.58 49.18 28.98
CA ARG A 213 -30.88 50.18 30.00
C ARG A 213 -30.05 51.43 29.74
N LYS A 214 -30.67 52.60 29.68
CA LYS A 214 -29.96 53.87 29.51
C LYS A 214 -28.87 54.04 30.58
N LYS A 215 -29.19 53.69 31.84
CA LYS A 215 -28.24 53.72 32.98
C LYS A 215 -27.00 52.82 32.79
N ALA A 216 -27.10 51.75 32.00
CA ALA A 216 -25.97 50.87 31.71
C ALA A 216 -25.04 51.46 30.63
N LEU A 217 -25.58 52.28 29.71
CA LEU A 217 -24.82 52.88 28.61
C LEU A 217 -24.14 54.20 28.98
N MET A 218 -24.83 55.08 29.73
CA MET A 218 -24.33 56.43 30.03
C MET A 218 -22.87 56.47 30.54
N PRO A 219 -22.44 55.60 31.48
CA PRO A 219 -21.07 55.66 32.01
C PRO A 219 -19.97 55.18 31.03
N ILE A 220 -20.34 54.50 29.94
CA ILE A 220 -19.40 53.85 29.03
C ILE A 220 -19.35 54.49 27.64
N LEU A 221 -20.18 55.51 27.36
CA LEU A 221 -20.24 56.16 26.04
C LEU A 221 -18.90 56.73 25.61
N ASP A 222 -18.19 57.41 26.51
CA ASP A 222 -16.87 57.99 26.20
C ASP A 222 -15.84 56.91 25.84
N LYS A 223 -15.84 55.80 26.58
CA LYS A 223 -15.01 54.62 26.30
C LYS A 223 -15.34 53.95 24.96
N MET A 224 -16.56 54.13 24.45
CA MET A 224 -16.97 53.65 23.13
C MET A 224 -16.50 54.61 22.02
N THR A 225 -16.72 55.92 22.17
CA THR A 225 -16.42 56.92 21.13
C THR A 225 -14.92 57.17 20.96
N ASN A 226 -14.16 57.09 22.04
CA ASN A 226 -12.72 57.35 22.07
C ASN A 226 -11.87 56.07 22.09
N GLU A 227 -12.42 54.97 21.57
CA GLU A 227 -11.72 53.69 21.55
C GLU A 227 -10.45 53.74 20.66
N MET A 228 -9.30 53.39 21.22
CA MET A 228 -8.04 53.17 20.49
C MET A 228 -7.67 51.69 20.47
N PHE A 229 -7.13 51.19 19.35
CA PHE A 229 -6.57 49.85 19.23
C PHE A 229 -5.30 49.88 18.38
N MET A 230 -4.19 49.30 18.87
CA MET A 230 -2.88 49.29 18.18
C MET A 230 -2.50 50.67 17.59
N GLY A 231 -2.65 51.73 18.40
CA GLY A 231 -2.30 53.10 18.03
C GLY A 231 -3.29 53.84 17.12
N GLN A 232 -4.42 53.24 16.72
CA GLN A 232 -5.41 53.87 15.84
C GLN A 232 -6.79 54.01 16.50
N LYS A 233 -7.51 55.12 16.23
CA LYS A 233 -8.90 55.29 16.66
C LYS A 233 -9.79 54.29 15.95
N VAL A 234 -10.66 53.61 16.70
CA VAL A 234 -11.54 52.56 16.19
C VAL A 234 -12.82 53.17 15.65
N ILE A 235 -13.06 53.03 14.33
CA ILE A 235 -14.19 53.68 13.65
C ILE A 235 -15.41 52.76 13.42
N SER A 236 -15.32 51.46 13.71
CA SER A 236 -16.44 50.52 13.49
C SER A 236 -16.47 49.39 14.53
N GLY A 237 -17.59 48.66 14.60
CA GLY A 237 -17.77 47.52 15.52
C GLY A 237 -18.36 47.90 16.87
N GLU A 238 -19.09 49.01 16.90
CA GLU A 238 -19.81 49.62 18.01
C GLU A 238 -20.73 48.65 18.75
N ASP A 239 -21.54 47.87 18.05
CA ASP A 239 -22.48 46.89 18.63
C ASP A 239 -21.81 45.98 19.67
N LYS A 240 -20.68 45.41 19.26
CA LYS A 240 -19.93 44.46 20.06
C LYS A 240 -19.14 45.15 21.16
N ARG A 241 -18.58 46.33 20.87
CA ARG A 241 -17.87 47.12 21.87
C ARG A 241 -18.80 47.54 23.01
N LEU A 242 -20.00 47.99 22.68
CA LEU A 242 -21.05 48.32 23.64
C LEU A 242 -21.41 47.10 24.49
N THR A 243 -21.67 45.96 23.86
CA THR A 243 -21.95 44.71 24.57
C THR A 243 -20.88 44.42 25.64
N TYR A 244 -19.60 44.46 25.25
CA TYR A 244 -18.50 44.16 26.16
C TYR A 244 -18.27 45.22 27.23
N LEU A 245 -18.48 46.50 26.92
CA LEU A 245 -18.38 47.57 27.91
C LEU A 245 -19.50 47.46 28.97
N VAL A 246 -20.71 47.11 28.56
CA VAL A 246 -21.84 46.85 29.46
C VAL A 246 -21.54 45.66 30.36
N GLU A 247 -21.04 44.56 29.79
CA GLU A 247 -20.67 43.36 30.52
C GLU A 247 -19.49 43.58 31.47
N ALA A 248 -18.45 44.29 31.02
CA ALA A 248 -17.30 44.65 31.85
C ALA A 248 -17.68 45.58 33.02
N ALA A 249 -18.75 46.38 32.87
CA ALA A 249 -19.33 47.19 33.93
C ALA A 249 -20.20 46.38 34.92
N GLY A 250 -20.33 45.06 34.73
CA GLY A 250 -21.02 44.14 35.63
C GLY A 250 -22.50 43.89 35.29
N TRP A 251 -23.00 44.44 34.19
CA TRP A 251 -24.35 44.17 33.71
C TRP A 251 -24.42 42.84 32.96
N LYS A 252 -25.57 42.18 33.03
CA LYS A 252 -25.84 40.99 32.21
C LYS A 252 -26.45 41.38 30.87
N THR A 253 -26.16 40.60 29.83
CA THR A 253 -26.84 40.73 28.53
C THR A 253 -27.51 39.42 28.14
N THR A 254 -28.74 39.49 27.64
CA THR A 254 -29.54 38.29 27.37
C THR A 254 -30.20 38.31 26.01
N TYR A 255 -30.90 37.25 25.68
CA TYR A 255 -31.55 37.02 24.39
C TYR A 255 -33.04 36.78 24.60
N GLN A 256 -33.86 37.38 23.72
CA GLN A 256 -35.30 37.12 23.67
C GLN A 256 -35.70 36.55 22.31
N SER A 257 -35.84 35.22 22.25
CA SER A 257 -36.18 34.48 21.03
C SER A 257 -37.56 34.76 20.45
N THR A 258 -38.51 35.26 21.26
CA THR A 258 -39.86 35.63 20.78
C THR A 258 -39.92 37.07 20.25
N SER A 259 -38.83 37.82 20.29
CA SER A 259 -38.72 39.14 19.67
C SER A 259 -37.94 39.00 18.37
N GLU A 260 -38.61 39.00 17.22
CA GLU A 260 -38.00 38.76 15.91
C GLU A 260 -37.94 40.02 15.05
N VAL A 261 -36.80 40.21 14.39
CA VAL A 261 -36.56 41.33 13.46
C VAL A 261 -35.93 40.84 12.16
N PHE A 262 -36.15 41.59 11.08
CA PHE A 262 -35.77 41.22 9.73
C PHE A 262 -34.82 42.24 9.09
N THR A 263 -33.83 41.78 8.34
CA THR A 263 -32.98 42.61 7.46
C THR A 263 -33.19 42.20 6.01
N THR A 264 -33.07 43.15 5.08
CA THR A 264 -33.16 42.89 3.63
C THR A 264 -31.96 42.07 3.10
N GLY A 265 -30.87 42.01 3.87
CA GLY A 265 -29.68 41.24 3.52
C GLY A 265 -28.87 41.86 2.38
N VAL A 266 -27.77 41.20 2.01
CA VAL A 266 -26.90 41.64 0.91
C VAL A 266 -27.17 40.76 -0.30
N GLN A 267 -27.49 41.37 -1.45
CA GLN A 267 -27.81 40.66 -2.67
C GLN A 267 -26.55 40.17 -3.43
N ASP A 268 -25.47 40.95 -3.40
CA ASP A 268 -24.22 40.71 -4.13
C ASP A 268 -23.19 39.94 -3.28
N MET A 269 -22.53 38.94 -3.88
CA MET A 269 -21.54 38.09 -3.21
C MET A 269 -20.28 38.86 -2.81
N ARG A 270 -19.79 39.81 -3.62
CA ARG A 270 -18.58 40.58 -3.30
C ARG A 270 -18.81 41.45 -2.07
N THR A 271 -19.93 42.16 -2.05
CA THR A 271 -20.37 43.00 -0.93
C THR A 271 -20.59 42.15 0.33
N PHE A 272 -21.18 40.97 0.18
CA PHE A 272 -21.36 40.02 1.29
C PHE A 272 -20.02 39.59 1.88
N LEU A 273 -19.05 39.13 1.07
CA LEU A 273 -17.72 38.73 1.53
C LEU A 273 -16.96 39.88 2.19
N ASN A 274 -17.06 41.09 1.64
CA ASN A 274 -16.49 42.30 2.23
C ASN A 274 -17.08 42.61 3.61
N GLN A 275 -18.39 42.43 3.79
CA GLN A 275 -19.02 42.53 5.10
C GLN A 275 -18.53 41.45 6.07
N GLN A 276 -18.29 40.22 5.60
CA GLN A 276 -17.71 39.15 6.42
C GLN A 276 -16.32 39.55 6.95
N VAL A 277 -15.45 40.06 6.08
CA VAL A 277 -14.11 40.55 6.47
C VAL A 277 -14.23 41.63 7.53
N ARG A 278 -15.06 42.66 7.29
CA ARG A 278 -15.28 43.77 8.24
C ARG A 278 -15.75 43.28 9.61
N TRP A 279 -16.80 42.46 9.65
CA TRP A 279 -17.33 41.92 10.91
C TRP A 279 -16.32 41.05 11.64
N THR A 280 -15.49 40.31 10.89
CA THR A 280 -14.50 39.41 11.48
C THR A 280 -13.30 40.17 12.04
N ARG A 281 -12.82 41.23 11.36
CA ARG A 281 -11.80 42.14 11.92
C ARG A 281 -12.28 42.79 13.22
N ASN A 282 -13.52 43.30 13.23
CA ASN A 282 -14.11 43.88 14.44
C ASN A 282 -14.28 42.86 15.56
N SER A 283 -14.57 41.59 15.20
CA SER A 283 -14.67 40.50 16.16
C SER A 283 -13.32 40.19 16.82
N TRP A 284 -12.24 40.05 16.03
CA TRP A 284 -10.89 39.83 16.55
C TRP A 284 -10.44 40.95 17.48
N ARG A 285 -10.62 42.21 17.04
CA ARG A 285 -10.24 43.40 17.81
C ARG A 285 -10.89 43.40 19.20
N ASN A 286 -12.21 43.22 19.23
CA ASN A 286 -12.98 43.24 20.48
C ASN A 286 -12.69 42.01 21.36
N ASP A 287 -12.55 40.82 20.79
CA ASP A 287 -12.21 39.60 21.56
C ASP A 287 -10.85 39.73 22.24
N LEU A 288 -9.81 40.08 21.48
CA LEU A 288 -8.45 40.20 21.99
C LEU A 288 -8.36 41.29 23.06
N ARG A 289 -9.08 42.40 22.86
CA ARG A 289 -9.18 43.44 23.87
C ARG A 289 -9.89 42.96 25.12
N ALA A 290 -11.03 42.28 25.00
CA ALA A 290 -11.77 41.78 26.16
C ALA A 290 -10.94 40.78 26.98
N ILE A 291 -10.15 39.94 26.31
CA ILE A 291 -9.18 39.05 26.94
C ILE A 291 -8.07 39.86 27.63
N SER A 292 -7.51 40.88 26.96
CA SER A 292 -6.48 41.76 27.55
C SER A 292 -6.99 42.59 28.73
N ASP A 293 -8.25 43.02 28.70
CA ASP A 293 -8.91 43.76 29.78
C ASP A 293 -9.23 42.84 30.98
N GLY A 294 -9.12 41.52 30.82
CA GLY A 294 -9.21 40.51 31.87
C GLY A 294 -10.62 40.22 32.42
N TRP A 295 -11.61 41.08 32.15
CA TRP A 295 -12.96 40.93 32.70
C TRP A 295 -13.65 39.62 32.28
N VAL A 296 -13.33 39.10 31.10
CA VAL A 296 -13.91 37.86 30.57
C VAL A 296 -13.59 36.65 31.45
N PHE A 297 -12.46 36.65 32.16
CA PHE A 297 -12.04 35.54 33.02
C PHE A 297 -12.90 35.38 34.28
N LYS A 298 -13.69 36.41 34.64
CA LYS A 298 -14.76 36.30 35.65
C LYS A 298 -15.90 35.38 35.18
N HIS A 299 -15.99 35.15 33.87
CA HIS A 299 -16.98 34.31 33.22
C HIS A 299 -16.28 33.16 32.49
N LEU A 300 -15.88 32.13 33.24
CA LEU A 300 -15.08 31.01 32.74
C LEU A 300 -15.60 30.44 31.40
N ILE A 301 -16.89 30.12 31.32
CA ILE A 301 -17.49 29.55 30.11
C ILE A 301 -17.46 30.52 28.92
N PHE A 302 -17.67 31.81 29.17
CA PHE A 302 -17.59 32.82 28.13
C PHE A 302 -16.15 32.97 27.62
N SER A 303 -15.16 32.95 28.52
CA SER A 303 -13.73 32.92 28.14
C SER A 303 -13.39 31.71 27.28
N LEU A 304 -13.82 30.51 27.69
CA LEU A 304 -13.62 29.29 26.91
C LEU A 304 -14.30 29.36 25.54
N TYR A 305 -15.49 29.97 25.45
CA TYR A 305 -16.17 30.23 24.18
C TYR A 305 -15.36 31.15 23.26
N LEU A 306 -14.74 32.21 23.78
CA LEU A 306 -13.90 33.11 22.99
C LEU A 306 -12.63 32.42 22.50
N ILE A 307 -11.99 31.63 23.36
CA ILE A 307 -10.82 30.82 23.00
C ILE A 307 -11.19 29.80 21.91
N ASP A 308 -12.29 29.05 22.08
CA ASP A 308 -12.79 28.11 21.06
C ASP A 308 -13.01 28.81 19.71
N ARG A 309 -13.62 30.00 19.74
CA ARG A 309 -13.91 30.80 18.55
C ARG A 309 -12.64 31.29 17.86
N ALA A 310 -11.58 31.56 18.61
CA ALA A 310 -10.27 31.93 18.09
C ALA A 310 -9.54 30.75 17.43
N ILE A 311 -9.67 29.54 18.00
CA ILE A 311 -9.03 28.32 17.47
C ILE A 311 -9.79 27.73 16.26
N GLN A 312 -11.11 27.91 16.21
CA GLN A 312 -11.99 27.38 15.16
C GLN A 312 -11.45 27.52 13.72
N PRO A 313 -10.99 28.70 13.23
CA PRO A 313 -10.52 28.82 11.85
C PRO A 313 -9.32 27.93 11.52
N PHE A 314 -8.42 27.66 12.48
CA PHE A 314 -7.28 26.77 12.28
C PHE A 314 -7.74 25.32 12.11
N THR A 315 -8.62 24.86 13.00
CA THR A 315 -9.16 23.49 12.95
C THR A 315 -10.00 23.23 11.69
N LEU A 316 -10.68 24.24 11.18
CA LEU A 316 -11.56 24.12 10.01
C LEU A 316 -10.76 23.90 8.70
N LEU A 317 -9.50 24.34 8.65
CA LEU A 317 -8.60 24.14 7.50
C LEU A 317 -7.93 22.77 7.47
N VAL A 318 -7.88 22.08 8.61
CA VAL A 318 -7.26 20.76 8.69
C VAL A 318 -7.94 19.79 7.72
N SER A 319 -9.27 19.75 7.74
CA SER A 319 -10.03 18.79 6.92
C SER A 319 -9.83 18.94 5.40
N PRO A 320 -9.91 20.13 4.76
CA PRO A 320 -9.62 20.29 3.33
C PRO A 320 -8.16 20.01 2.97
N ILE A 321 -7.22 20.26 3.88
CA ILE A 321 -5.81 19.88 3.68
C ILE A 321 -5.66 18.35 3.69
N TYR A 322 -6.26 17.65 4.66
CA TYR A 322 -6.30 16.18 4.66
C TYR A 322 -6.95 15.62 3.39
N PHE A 323 -8.03 16.24 2.92
CA PHE A 323 -8.69 15.86 1.68
C PHE A 323 -7.76 15.99 0.46
N LEU A 324 -7.14 17.14 0.27
CA LEU A 324 -6.22 17.39 -0.85
C LEU A 324 -5.00 16.48 -0.81
N VAL A 325 -4.38 16.32 0.36
CA VAL A 325 -3.25 15.40 0.55
C VAL A 325 -3.68 13.96 0.24
N SER A 326 -4.86 13.54 0.69
CA SER A 326 -5.39 12.20 0.39
C SER A 326 -5.66 12.01 -1.10
N LEU A 327 -6.18 13.03 -1.79
CA LEU A 327 -6.45 13.03 -3.23
C LEU A 327 -5.15 12.90 -4.04
N VAL A 328 -4.15 13.72 -3.75
CA VAL A 328 -2.83 13.70 -4.41
C VAL A 328 -2.12 12.36 -4.21
N LEU A 329 -2.33 11.73 -3.06
CA LEU A 329 -1.71 10.44 -2.71
C LEU A 329 -2.54 9.22 -3.12
N GLY A 330 -3.72 9.39 -3.72
CA GLY A 330 -4.60 8.28 -4.13
C GLY A 330 -5.26 7.51 -2.97
N LEU A 331 -5.40 8.11 -1.79
CA LEU A 331 -6.03 7.50 -0.60
C LEU A 331 -7.56 7.65 -0.65
N TRP A 332 -8.22 6.86 -1.48
CA TRP A 332 -9.65 7.03 -1.78
C TRP A 332 -10.61 6.81 -0.59
N ILE A 333 -10.27 5.94 0.38
CA ILE A 333 -11.12 5.74 1.57
C ILE A 333 -11.15 7.03 2.43
N PRO A 334 -10.01 7.60 2.86
CA PRO A 334 -9.99 8.94 3.47
C PRO A 334 -10.73 10.02 2.66
N VAL A 335 -10.54 10.05 1.34
CA VAL A 335 -11.24 11.00 0.45
C VAL A 335 -12.77 10.86 0.59
N ILE A 336 -13.30 9.65 0.49
CA ILE A 336 -14.74 9.38 0.60
C ILE A 336 -15.25 9.68 2.02
N VAL A 337 -14.56 9.22 3.06
CA VAL A 337 -14.94 9.46 4.47
C VAL A 337 -15.02 10.96 4.76
N ILE A 338 -14.02 11.72 4.33
CA ILE A 338 -14.00 13.18 4.53
C ILE A 338 -15.13 13.86 3.73
N LEU A 339 -15.39 13.44 2.48
CA LEU A 339 -16.48 13.99 1.68
C LEU A 339 -17.85 13.72 2.29
N VAL A 340 -18.12 12.47 2.71
CA VAL A 340 -19.37 12.09 3.39
C VAL A 340 -19.52 12.91 4.67
N TRP A 341 -18.45 13.02 5.45
CA TRP A 341 -18.45 13.81 6.67
C TRP A 341 -18.72 15.30 6.41
N TRP A 342 -18.18 15.91 5.35
CA TRP A 342 -18.48 17.29 4.99
C TRP A 342 -19.97 17.49 4.68
N HIS A 343 -20.56 16.61 3.88
CA HIS A 343 -21.97 16.71 3.54
C HIS A 343 -22.85 16.53 4.78
N PHE A 344 -22.63 15.46 5.55
CA PHE A 344 -23.38 15.19 6.77
C PHE A 344 -23.28 16.34 7.77
N SER A 345 -22.05 16.79 8.05
CA SER A 345 -21.82 17.83 9.05
C SER A 345 -22.40 19.19 8.66
N ARG A 346 -22.32 19.57 7.39
CA ARG A 346 -22.84 20.87 6.92
C ARG A 346 -24.34 20.83 6.73
N PHE A 347 -24.91 19.67 6.38
CA PHE A 347 -26.35 19.47 6.35
C PHE A 347 -26.98 19.74 7.73
N ILE A 348 -26.43 19.14 8.80
CA ILE A 348 -26.91 19.39 10.17
C ILE A 348 -26.84 20.88 10.53
N LYS A 349 -25.72 21.55 10.21
CA LYS A 349 -25.57 22.98 10.49
C LYS A 349 -26.48 23.86 9.64
N MET A 350 -26.92 23.38 8.47
CA MET A 350 -27.84 24.09 7.58
C MET A 350 -29.32 23.88 7.97
N LEU A 351 -29.62 22.93 8.86
CA LEU A 351 -30.97 22.52 9.22
C LEU A 351 -31.91 23.66 9.69
N PRO A 352 -31.48 24.66 10.48
CA PRO A 352 -32.36 25.77 10.89
C PRO A 352 -32.88 26.59 9.72
N HIS A 353 -32.04 26.77 8.69
CA HIS A 353 -32.42 27.43 7.46
C HIS A 353 -33.32 26.53 6.62
N LEU A 354 -32.97 25.24 6.48
CA LEU A 354 -33.78 24.26 5.73
C LEU A 354 -35.18 24.05 6.31
N ARG A 355 -35.37 24.23 7.62
CA ARG A 355 -36.71 24.20 8.24
C ARG A 355 -37.64 25.31 7.71
N LYS A 356 -37.06 26.44 7.30
CA LYS A 356 -37.80 27.56 6.69
C LYS A 356 -37.83 27.46 5.15
N HIS A 357 -36.75 26.97 4.55
CA HIS A 357 -36.57 26.87 3.10
C HIS A 357 -36.04 25.48 2.68
N PRO A 358 -36.89 24.42 2.66
CA PRO A 358 -36.43 23.06 2.40
C PRO A 358 -35.82 22.86 1.00
N THR A 359 -36.29 23.62 0.01
CA THR A 359 -35.81 23.58 -1.38
C THR A 359 -34.37 24.08 -1.52
N ASP A 360 -33.83 24.80 -0.53
CA ASP A 360 -32.45 25.31 -0.57
C ASP A 360 -31.39 24.24 -0.23
N VAL A 361 -31.77 22.95 -0.12
CA VAL A 361 -30.84 21.83 0.10
C VAL A 361 -29.74 21.73 -0.97
N TRP A 362 -30.03 22.13 -2.21
CA TRP A 362 -29.05 22.14 -3.30
C TRP A 362 -27.90 23.13 -3.06
N VAL A 363 -28.07 24.11 -2.16
CA VAL A 363 -27.02 25.08 -1.79
C VAL A 363 -25.94 24.42 -0.91
N LEU A 364 -26.16 23.21 -0.40
CA LEU A 364 -25.24 22.52 0.52
C LEU A 364 -23.77 22.46 0.03
N PRO A 365 -23.45 22.08 -1.23
CA PRO A 365 -22.07 22.08 -1.71
C PRO A 365 -21.44 23.48 -1.71
N ILE A 366 -22.22 24.52 -2.05
CA ILE A 366 -21.78 25.92 -2.01
C ILE A 366 -21.52 26.34 -0.57
N PHE A 367 -22.39 25.93 0.37
CA PHE A 367 -22.23 26.21 1.79
C PHE A 367 -20.98 25.51 2.39
N ILE A 368 -20.65 24.29 1.94
CA ILE A 368 -19.41 23.60 2.30
C ILE A 368 -18.20 24.45 1.88
N LEU A 369 -18.13 24.87 0.61
CA LEU A 369 -17.04 25.72 0.10
C LEU A 369 -16.97 27.05 0.85
N PHE A 370 -18.12 27.70 1.07
CA PHE A 370 -18.21 28.94 1.83
C PHE A 370 -17.70 28.78 3.27
N SER A 371 -17.90 27.62 3.91
CA SER A 371 -17.39 27.37 5.25
C SER A 371 -15.86 27.42 5.31
N PHE A 372 -15.16 26.90 4.28
CA PHE A 372 -13.71 26.97 4.17
C PHE A 372 -13.22 28.37 3.79
N ILE A 373 -13.94 29.07 2.91
CA ILE A 373 -13.69 30.49 2.61
C ILE A 373 -13.84 31.34 3.89
N SER A 374 -14.81 31.03 4.75
CA SER A 374 -14.99 31.72 6.03
C SER A 374 -13.81 31.50 6.98
N ALA A 375 -13.22 30.29 6.99
CA ALA A 375 -11.99 30.01 7.74
C ALA A 375 -10.83 30.89 7.25
N TYR A 376 -10.66 30.98 5.93
CA TYR A 376 -9.68 31.87 5.31
C TYR A 376 -9.90 33.34 5.68
N ILE A 377 -11.14 33.84 5.55
CA ILE A 377 -11.50 35.22 5.91
C ILE A 377 -11.15 35.50 7.39
N ARG A 378 -11.37 34.53 8.28
CA ARG A 378 -11.03 34.68 9.71
C ARG A 378 -9.53 34.82 9.95
N LEU A 379 -8.69 34.01 9.29
CA LEU A 379 -7.24 34.13 9.41
C LEU A 379 -6.71 35.40 8.76
N TYR A 380 -7.17 35.71 7.55
CA TYR A 380 -6.82 36.96 6.88
C TYR A 380 -7.20 38.18 7.74
N SER A 381 -8.39 38.15 8.36
CA SER A 381 -8.87 39.23 9.23
C SER A 381 -8.09 39.33 10.54
N LEU A 382 -7.48 38.25 11.04
CA LEU A 382 -6.61 38.29 12.21
C LEU A 382 -5.35 39.13 11.92
N PHE A 383 -4.71 38.86 10.79
CA PHE A 383 -3.50 39.59 10.37
C PHE A 383 -3.77 40.96 9.75
N SER A 384 -5.04 41.27 9.46
CA SER A 384 -5.49 42.58 8.95
C SER A 384 -6.45 43.31 9.89
N MET A 385 -6.54 42.95 11.16
CA MET A 385 -7.54 43.51 12.09
C MET A 385 -7.37 45.01 12.37
N ASN A 386 -6.15 45.54 12.22
CA ASN A 386 -5.88 46.98 12.34
C ASN A 386 -6.18 47.75 11.04
N MET A 387 -6.52 47.07 9.94
CA MET A 387 -6.99 47.73 8.73
C MET A 387 -8.43 48.21 8.93
N GLN A 388 -8.57 49.51 9.06
CA GLN A 388 -9.85 50.17 9.28
C GLN A 388 -10.31 50.86 7.99
N GLY A 389 -11.51 50.54 7.56
CA GLY A 389 -12.15 51.18 6.42
C GLY A 389 -13.63 50.88 6.42
N TRP A 390 -14.44 51.85 6.03
CA TRP A 390 -15.85 51.64 5.80
C TRP A 390 -16.04 51.02 4.42
N ILE A 391 -15.92 49.70 4.36
CA ILE A 391 -15.91 48.97 3.08
C ILE A 391 -17.27 49.05 2.34
N THR A 392 -18.35 49.62 2.92
CA THR A 392 -19.65 49.60 2.25
C THR A 392 -20.48 50.88 2.12
N ARG A 393 -20.31 51.99 2.86
CA ARG A 393 -21.19 53.16 2.63
C ARG A 393 -20.61 54.55 2.89
N TRP A 394 -19.77 54.75 3.90
CA TRP A 394 -19.23 56.09 4.23
C TRP A 394 -18.22 56.62 3.21
N ASP A 395 -18.16 57.94 3.10
CA ASP A 395 -17.32 58.70 2.15
C ASP A 395 -15.85 58.21 2.13
N LYS A 396 -15.40 57.77 0.95
CA LYS A 396 -14.07 57.18 0.73
C LYS A 396 -12.94 58.19 0.86
N GLU A 397 -13.23 59.49 0.69
CA GLU A 397 -12.22 60.55 0.75
C GLU A 397 -11.79 60.88 2.19
N ARG A 398 -12.60 60.51 3.18
CA ARG A 398 -12.34 60.78 4.61
C ARG A 398 -11.57 59.64 5.32
N LEU A 399 -11.04 58.68 4.56
CA LEU A 399 -10.38 57.48 5.07
C LEU A 399 -9.01 57.26 4.42
N ASN A 400 -8.04 56.76 5.19
CA ASN A 400 -6.74 56.39 4.67
C ASN A 400 -6.86 55.25 3.63
N ARG A 401 -6.29 55.46 2.43
CA ARG A 401 -6.18 54.41 1.41
C ARG A 401 -5.25 53.30 1.88
N PHE A 402 -5.68 52.05 1.75
CA PHE A 402 -4.83 50.89 2.06
C PHE A 402 -3.65 50.82 1.12
N ARG A 403 -2.45 50.59 1.65
CA ARG A 403 -1.27 50.30 0.83
C ARG A 403 -1.34 48.85 0.36
N PHE A 404 -1.01 48.59 -0.90
CA PHE A 404 -0.96 47.23 -1.47
C PHE A 404 -0.15 46.26 -0.59
N LEU A 405 0.99 46.72 -0.07
CA LEU A 405 1.87 45.96 0.84
C LEU A 405 1.18 45.51 2.13
N GLU A 406 0.26 46.32 2.68
CA GLU A 406 -0.47 45.96 3.90
C GLU A 406 -1.46 44.82 3.63
N LEU A 407 -2.21 44.91 2.52
CA LEU A 407 -3.13 43.85 2.07
C LEU A 407 -2.37 42.55 1.77
N ALA A 408 -1.24 42.65 1.06
CA ALA A 408 -0.40 41.51 0.71
C ALA A 408 0.15 40.79 1.95
N ARG A 409 0.55 41.53 2.99
CA ARG A 409 1.04 40.95 4.26
C ARG A 409 0.00 40.04 4.92
N GLY A 410 -1.27 40.44 4.94
CA GLY A 410 -2.35 39.63 5.51
C GLY A 410 -2.54 38.30 4.77
N HIS A 411 -2.47 38.34 3.43
CA HIS A 411 -2.54 37.13 2.61
C HIS A 411 -1.32 36.23 2.81
N PHE A 412 -0.10 36.80 2.79
CA PHE A 412 1.15 36.07 2.98
C PHE A 412 1.18 35.31 4.31
N LEU A 413 0.86 35.99 5.42
CA LEU A 413 0.80 35.35 6.75
C LEU A 413 -0.27 34.25 6.82
N THR A 414 -1.39 34.44 6.12
CA THR A 414 -2.43 33.39 6.01
C THR A 414 -1.88 32.17 5.26
N PHE A 415 -1.15 32.36 4.16
CA PHE A 415 -0.53 31.25 3.41
C PHE A 415 0.53 30.50 4.23
N ILE A 416 1.29 31.18 5.09
CA ILE A 416 2.23 30.51 6.01
C ILE A 416 1.49 29.54 6.93
N VAL A 417 0.33 29.94 7.48
CA VAL A 417 -0.48 29.04 8.32
C VAL A 417 -0.93 27.80 7.53
N PHE A 418 -1.35 27.96 6.27
CA PHE A 418 -1.67 26.82 5.41
C PHE A 418 -0.46 25.92 5.17
N GLY A 419 0.72 26.49 4.92
CA GLY A 419 1.97 25.74 4.75
C GLY A 419 2.35 24.93 5.99
N LEU A 420 2.21 25.50 7.17
CA LEU A 420 2.49 24.83 8.45
C LEU A 420 1.52 23.66 8.71
N VAL A 421 0.22 23.87 8.49
CA VAL A 421 -0.79 22.82 8.65
C VAL A 421 -0.56 21.72 7.61
N THR A 422 -0.30 22.08 6.35
CA THR A 422 0.00 21.11 5.28
C THR A 422 1.24 20.28 5.61
N SER A 423 2.32 20.93 6.05
CA SER A 423 3.55 20.25 6.48
C SER A 423 3.27 19.29 7.64
N SER A 424 2.45 19.70 8.60
CA SER A 424 2.06 18.85 9.74
C SER A 424 1.26 17.61 9.31
N VAL A 425 0.36 17.74 8.32
CA VAL A 425 -0.39 16.60 7.76
C VAL A 425 0.54 15.65 6.98
N VAL A 426 1.47 16.20 6.21
CA VAL A 426 2.48 15.40 5.48
C VAL A 426 3.43 14.69 6.45
N LEU A 427 3.87 15.36 7.52
CA LEU A 427 4.70 14.76 8.57
C LEU A 427 3.93 13.69 9.35
N ASN A 428 2.65 13.92 9.67
CA ASN A 428 1.79 12.91 10.29
C ASN A 428 1.76 11.63 9.44
N LYS A 429 1.62 11.76 8.11
CA LYS A 429 1.76 10.61 7.21
C LYS A 429 3.15 9.96 7.34
N HIS A 430 4.24 10.72 7.37
CA HIS A 430 5.57 10.11 7.47
C HIS A 430 5.83 9.38 8.80
N PHE A 431 5.32 9.88 9.92
CA PHE A 431 5.60 9.32 11.24
C PHE A 431 4.60 8.25 11.71
N ASN A 432 3.31 8.39 11.38
CA ASN A 432 2.26 7.48 11.86
C ASN A 432 1.87 6.39 10.85
N TYR A 433 2.41 6.39 9.63
CA TYR A 433 2.25 5.31 8.65
C TYR A 433 3.19 4.11 8.91
N LEU A 434 3.72 3.99 10.13
CA LEU A 434 4.51 2.86 10.62
C LEU A 434 3.88 2.33 11.92
N VAL A 435 2.72 1.68 11.83
CA VAL A 435 2.52 0.53 12.72
C VAL A 435 3.48 -0.54 12.19
N PRO A 436 4.45 -1.03 13.00
CA PRO A 436 5.31 -2.14 12.58
C PRO A 436 4.41 -3.31 12.17
N GLN A 437 4.59 -3.77 10.94
CA GLN A 437 3.79 -4.84 10.33
C GLN A 437 3.72 -6.10 11.19
N GLU A 438 4.70 -6.29 12.06
CA GLU A 438 4.79 -7.36 13.04
C GLU A 438 3.64 -7.32 14.06
N GLN A 439 3.29 -6.15 14.62
CA GLN A 439 2.19 -6.01 15.58
C GLN A 439 0.82 -6.16 14.89
N GLN A 440 0.70 -5.71 13.65
CA GLN A 440 -0.52 -5.88 12.84
C GLN A 440 -0.74 -7.35 12.48
N ARG A 441 0.35 -8.09 12.16
CA ARG A 441 0.34 -9.54 11.97
C ARG A 441 0.01 -10.28 13.26
N LEU A 442 0.56 -9.86 14.42
CA LEU A 442 0.29 -10.47 15.72
C LEU A 442 -1.17 -10.25 16.17
N LEU A 443 -1.73 -9.06 15.95
CA LEU A 443 -3.12 -8.75 16.32
C LEU A 443 -4.12 -9.50 15.44
N VAL A 444 -3.88 -9.51 14.11
CA VAL A 444 -4.69 -10.28 13.15
C VAL A 444 -4.55 -11.79 13.37
N ALA A 445 -3.34 -12.28 13.65
CA ALA A 445 -3.10 -13.67 14.03
C ALA A 445 -3.78 -14.03 15.37
N SER A 446 -3.79 -13.14 16.37
CA SER A 446 -4.43 -13.39 17.67
C SER A 446 -5.96 -13.44 17.61
N ILE A 447 -6.57 -12.74 16.64
CA ILE A 447 -8.02 -12.73 16.41
C ILE A 447 -8.45 -13.91 15.51
N LEU A 448 -7.57 -14.37 14.61
CA LEU A 448 -7.85 -15.44 13.64
C LEU A 448 -7.32 -16.83 14.04
N GLN A 449 -6.54 -16.94 15.12
CA GLN A 449 -6.06 -18.23 15.62
C GLN A 449 -6.41 -18.43 17.10
N LYS A 450 -7.45 -19.23 17.35
CA LYS A 450 -7.21 -20.46 18.12
C LYS A 450 -7.02 -21.57 17.10
N PRO A 451 -5.81 -22.12 17.01
CA PRO A 451 -5.67 -23.51 17.43
C PRO A 451 -4.42 -23.74 18.29
N LYS A 452 -4.63 -24.57 19.33
CA LYS A 452 -3.59 -25.42 19.92
C LYS A 452 -2.98 -26.31 18.81
N ASP A 453 -1.74 -26.72 19.08
CA ASP A 453 -1.01 -27.80 18.40
C ASP A 453 -0.36 -27.48 17.05
N LEU A 454 0.71 -26.68 17.11
CA LEU A 454 1.81 -26.75 16.14
C LEU A 454 3.17 -26.87 16.86
N ALA A 455 3.19 -27.72 17.89
CA ALA A 455 4.40 -28.20 18.55
C ALA A 455 4.44 -29.73 18.54
N ALA A 456 4.37 -30.35 17.35
CA ALA A 456 4.71 -31.76 17.14
C ALA A 456 4.75 -32.13 15.65
N ILE A 457 5.63 -31.51 14.85
CA ILE A 457 6.07 -32.19 13.61
C ILE A 457 7.16 -33.17 14.04
N LYS A 458 6.70 -34.40 14.32
CA LYS A 458 7.50 -35.57 14.63
C LYS A 458 8.57 -35.78 13.55
N LYS A 459 9.81 -35.94 14.00
CA LYS A 459 10.83 -36.76 13.34
C LYS A 459 10.21 -38.10 12.96
N ASN A 460 10.05 -38.37 11.68
CA ASN A 460 10.11 -39.73 11.15
C ASN A 460 11.30 -39.80 10.19
N ASN A 461 12.42 -40.22 10.76
CA ASN A 461 13.56 -40.75 10.02
C ASN A 461 13.15 -42.12 9.50
N ASN A 462 12.82 -42.29 8.22
CA ASN A 462 12.76 -43.65 7.66
C ASN A 462 13.53 -43.73 6.34
N VAL A 463 14.75 -44.26 6.43
CA VAL A 463 15.32 -45.17 5.42
C VAL A 463 15.64 -46.47 6.16
N LEU A 464 14.71 -47.41 6.03
CA LEU A 464 14.87 -48.86 5.83
C LEU A 464 13.43 -49.39 5.60
N GLY A 465 13.11 -49.81 4.37
CA GLY A 465 11.85 -50.51 4.04
C GLY A 465 10.60 -49.68 3.65
N VAL A 466 10.72 -48.42 3.23
CA VAL A 466 9.53 -47.56 3.01
C VAL A 466 8.88 -47.77 1.64
N SER A 467 7.64 -48.28 1.67
CA SER A 467 6.64 -48.21 0.60
C SER A 467 5.74 -46.98 0.79
N SER A 468 5.98 -45.93 -0.01
CA SER A 468 5.06 -44.85 -0.46
C SER A 468 5.77 -43.49 -0.55
N PHE A 469 6.69 -43.35 -1.51
CA PHE A 469 7.10 -42.04 -2.02
C PHE A 469 6.25 -41.79 -3.28
N ASP A 470 5.48 -40.70 -3.33
CA ASP A 470 4.71 -40.31 -4.53
C ASP A 470 5.38 -39.12 -5.22
N PRO A 471 6.18 -39.34 -6.28
CA PRO A 471 6.82 -38.27 -7.03
C PRO A 471 5.85 -37.26 -7.63
N LYS A 472 4.58 -37.63 -7.90
CA LYS A 472 3.60 -36.71 -8.51
C LYS A 472 3.20 -35.59 -7.57
N SER A 473 3.19 -35.85 -6.26
CA SER A 473 2.85 -34.86 -5.23
C SER A 473 3.86 -33.70 -5.11
N GLN A 474 5.04 -33.82 -5.75
CA GLN A 474 6.14 -32.85 -5.63
C GLN A 474 6.32 -31.96 -6.87
N LEU A 475 5.55 -32.17 -7.94
CA LEU A 475 5.72 -31.45 -9.20
C LEU A 475 4.87 -30.18 -9.26
N ALA A 476 5.47 -29.12 -9.78
CA ALA A 476 4.73 -27.94 -10.19
C ALA A 476 4.06 -28.22 -11.53
N GLN A 477 2.83 -27.74 -11.69
CA GLN A 477 2.06 -27.91 -12.93
C GLN A 477 1.77 -26.55 -13.56
N LYS A 478 1.33 -26.54 -14.82
CA LYS A 478 0.71 -25.35 -15.41
C LYS A 478 -0.78 -25.51 -15.55
N HIS A 479 -1.46 -24.38 -15.51
CA HIS A 479 -2.86 -24.27 -15.86
C HIS A 479 -3.06 -23.01 -16.69
N GLU A 480 -3.70 -23.14 -17.84
CA GLU A 480 -4.09 -21.98 -18.64
C GLU A 480 -5.45 -21.49 -18.16
N PHE A 481 -5.48 -20.30 -17.56
CA PHE A 481 -6.68 -19.75 -16.93
C PHE A 481 -7.76 -19.48 -17.99
N GLN A 482 -8.93 -20.07 -17.83
CA GLN A 482 -10.09 -19.90 -18.69
C GLN A 482 -11.03 -18.81 -18.16
N SER A 483 -11.90 -18.27 -19.01
CA SER A 483 -12.90 -17.27 -18.60
C SER A 483 -13.92 -17.80 -17.59
N THR A 484 -14.09 -19.12 -17.52
CA THR A 484 -14.95 -19.82 -16.55
C THR A 484 -14.27 -20.11 -15.22
N ASP A 485 -12.94 -19.92 -15.13
CA ASP A 485 -12.19 -20.30 -13.94
C ASP A 485 -12.34 -19.27 -12.82
N SER A 486 -12.25 -19.77 -11.59
CA SER A 486 -12.04 -18.96 -10.40
C SER A 486 -10.77 -19.42 -9.68
N LEU A 487 -10.05 -18.51 -9.01
CA LEU A 487 -8.87 -18.87 -8.22
C LEU A 487 -9.16 -19.98 -7.21
N ALA A 488 -10.32 -19.95 -6.56
CA ALA A 488 -10.73 -20.99 -5.61
C ALA A 488 -11.03 -22.33 -6.30
N GLY A 489 -11.68 -22.31 -7.46
CA GLY A 489 -11.96 -23.50 -8.25
C GLY A 489 -10.69 -24.18 -8.74
N VAL A 490 -9.74 -23.40 -9.26
CA VAL A 490 -8.41 -23.89 -9.67
C VAL A 490 -7.66 -24.44 -8.46
N ALA A 491 -7.64 -23.73 -7.33
CA ALA A 491 -6.97 -24.20 -6.11
C ALA A 491 -7.53 -25.56 -5.64
N TRP A 492 -8.86 -25.70 -5.65
CA TRP A 492 -9.56 -26.93 -5.31
C TRP A 492 -9.24 -28.08 -6.28
N GLN A 493 -9.26 -27.81 -7.59
CA GLN A 493 -8.97 -28.80 -8.64
C GLN A 493 -7.59 -29.45 -8.45
N TYR A 494 -6.58 -28.66 -8.08
CA TYR A 494 -5.21 -29.14 -7.92
C TYR A 494 -4.84 -29.49 -6.47
N GLY A 495 -5.76 -29.39 -5.52
CA GLY A 495 -5.50 -29.72 -4.11
C GLY A 495 -4.47 -28.80 -3.44
N VAL A 496 -4.42 -27.52 -3.83
CA VAL A 496 -3.51 -26.52 -3.26
C VAL A 496 -4.28 -25.45 -2.48
N SER A 497 -3.63 -24.81 -1.51
CA SER A 497 -4.28 -23.69 -0.81
C SER A 497 -4.48 -22.50 -1.74
N PHE A 498 -5.56 -21.77 -1.54
CA PHE A 498 -5.85 -20.53 -2.26
C PHE A 498 -4.68 -19.53 -2.19
N GLU A 499 -4.08 -19.38 -1.00
CA GLU A 499 -2.97 -18.46 -0.76
C GLU A 499 -1.72 -18.84 -1.55
N ASN A 500 -1.37 -20.12 -1.58
CA ASN A 500 -0.22 -20.59 -2.35
C ASN A 500 -0.43 -20.43 -3.85
N LEU A 501 -1.63 -20.73 -4.36
CA LEU A 501 -1.96 -20.49 -5.76
C LEU A 501 -1.87 -19.00 -6.11
N LEU A 502 -2.44 -18.14 -5.27
CA LEU A 502 -2.39 -16.69 -5.45
C LEU A 502 -0.94 -16.19 -5.43
N PHE A 503 -0.15 -16.58 -4.44
CA PHE A 503 1.22 -16.11 -4.26
C PHE A 503 2.18 -16.61 -5.35
N ALA A 504 1.99 -17.83 -5.85
CA ALA A 504 2.71 -18.34 -7.01
C ALA A 504 2.48 -17.49 -8.27
N ASN A 505 1.30 -16.87 -8.38
CA ASN A 505 0.86 -16.17 -9.61
C ASN A 505 0.65 -14.66 -9.43
N VAL A 506 0.99 -14.12 -8.26
CA VAL A 506 0.70 -12.74 -7.84
C VAL A 506 1.28 -11.69 -8.80
N GLN A 507 2.35 -12.04 -9.52
CA GLN A 507 3.00 -11.19 -10.49
C GLN A 507 2.22 -11.05 -11.79
N LYS A 508 1.39 -12.04 -12.14
CA LYS A 508 0.58 -12.09 -13.37
C LYS A 508 -0.81 -11.50 -13.16
N ILE A 509 -1.30 -11.52 -11.92
CA ILE A 509 -2.63 -11.04 -11.56
C ILE A 509 -2.61 -9.51 -11.36
N THR A 510 -3.17 -8.79 -12.33
CA THR A 510 -3.36 -7.32 -12.27
C THR A 510 -4.58 -6.96 -11.44
N ASN A 511 -5.68 -7.66 -11.65
CA ASN A 511 -6.96 -7.52 -10.97
C ASN A 511 -7.58 -8.90 -10.77
N TRP A 512 -7.79 -9.29 -9.51
CA TRP A 512 -8.35 -10.62 -9.16
C TRP A 512 -9.78 -10.87 -9.66
N ASN A 513 -10.54 -9.81 -9.94
CA ASN A 513 -11.89 -9.90 -10.50
C ASN A 513 -11.88 -9.97 -12.04
N ARG A 514 -10.71 -9.78 -12.67
CA ARG A 514 -10.56 -9.71 -14.12
C ARG A 514 -9.24 -10.32 -14.58
N ILE A 515 -9.04 -11.60 -14.24
CA ILE A 515 -7.90 -12.36 -14.75
C ILE A 515 -8.14 -12.64 -16.23
N LYS A 516 -7.15 -12.37 -17.07
CA LYS A 516 -7.28 -12.57 -18.52
C LYS A 516 -7.28 -14.06 -18.85
N SER A 517 -8.26 -14.46 -19.67
CA SER A 517 -8.26 -15.80 -20.26
C SER A 517 -6.97 -16.03 -21.05
N GLY A 518 -6.42 -17.23 -20.96
CA GLY A 518 -5.12 -17.60 -21.52
C GLY A 518 -3.93 -17.33 -20.60
N THR A 519 -4.09 -16.63 -19.48
CA THR A 519 -2.97 -16.39 -18.55
C THR A 519 -2.43 -17.71 -18.02
N ILE A 520 -1.11 -17.91 -18.07
CA ILE A 520 -0.47 -19.17 -17.69
C ILE A 520 -0.15 -19.14 -16.20
N PHE A 521 -0.87 -19.96 -15.44
CA PHE A 521 -0.71 -20.10 -14.01
C PHE A 521 0.30 -21.20 -13.68
N THR A 522 1.16 -20.90 -12.72
CA THR A 522 2.01 -21.88 -12.04
C THR A 522 1.21 -22.47 -10.89
N ILE A 523 0.94 -23.77 -10.96
CA ILE A 523 0.36 -24.53 -9.86
C ILE A 523 1.52 -25.06 -9.00
N PRO A 524 1.68 -24.60 -7.75
CA PRO A 524 2.74 -25.10 -6.89
C PRO A 524 2.48 -26.56 -6.48
N PRO A 525 3.53 -27.33 -6.12
CA PRO A 525 3.36 -28.66 -5.53
C PRO A 525 2.45 -28.62 -4.28
N PRO A 526 1.54 -29.58 -4.10
CA PRO A 526 0.77 -29.74 -2.87
C PRO A 526 1.67 -29.77 -1.62
N GLY A 527 1.28 -29.03 -0.57
CA GLY A 527 2.04 -28.94 0.69
C GLY A 527 3.20 -27.93 0.69
N LEU A 528 3.57 -27.33 -0.45
CA LEU A 528 4.53 -26.22 -0.49
C LEU A 528 3.91 -24.98 0.16
N SER A 529 4.61 -24.30 1.06
CA SER A 529 4.18 -23.03 1.66
C SER A 529 4.99 -21.86 1.08
N ILE A 530 4.32 -20.91 0.42
CA ILE A 530 4.95 -19.74 -0.18
C ILE A 530 4.68 -18.52 0.70
N ALA A 531 5.74 -18.01 1.35
CA ALA A 531 5.66 -16.81 2.17
C ALA A 531 5.95 -15.57 1.31
N SER A 532 5.06 -15.23 0.38
CA SER A 532 5.33 -14.14 -0.56
C SER A 532 5.60 -12.80 0.15
N ALA A 533 6.73 -12.18 -0.19
CA ALA A 533 7.04 -10.81 0.23
C ALA A 533 6.19 -9.77 -0.53
N TYR A 534 5.49 -10.20 -1.58
CA TYR A 534 4.66 -9.33 -2.41
C TYR A 534 3.29 -9.15 -1.78
N ARG A 535 2.97 -7.93 -1.34
CA ARG A 535 1.62 -7.60 -0.87
C ARG A 535 0.71 -7.48 -2.10
N PHE A 536 -0.23 -8.41 -2.27
CA PHE A 536 -1.21 -8.29 -3.34
C PHE A 536 -2.09 -7.07 -3.10
N ASN A 537 -2.15 -6.16 -4.07
CA ASN A 537 -2.98 -4.96 -3.98
C ASN A 537 -4.41 -5.28 -4.42
N TYR A 538 -5.25 -5.73 -3.47
CA TYR A 538 -6.66 -6.02 -3.70
C TYR A 538 -7.50 -4.81 -4.17
N GLN A 539 -6.95 -3.59 -4.16
CA GLN A 539 -7.62 -2.35 -4.57
C GLN A 539 -7.28 -1.95 -6.02
N ARG A 540 -6.43 -2.70 -6.74
CA ARG A 540 -6.08 -2.40 -8.12
C ARG A 540 -7.24 -2.76 -9.06
N ILE A 541 -7.91 -1.72 -9.56
CA ILE A 541 -9.11 -1.83 -10.42
C ILE A 541 -8.81 -1.79 -11.92
N TYR A 542 -7.58 -1.47 -12.32
CA TYR A 542 -7.17 -1.35 -13.72
C TYR A 542 -6.09 -2.38 -14.07
N ASP A 543 -6.14 -2.84 -15.33
CA ASP A 543 -5.12 -3.71 -15.89
C ASP A 543 -3.88 -2.91 -16.30
N ASP A 544 -2.72 -3.57 -16.30
CA ASP A 544 -1.53 -3.02 -16.95
C ASP A 544 -1.78 -3.01 -18.46
N PHE A 545 -1.09 -2.12 -19.19
CA PHE A 545 -1.09 -2.16 -20.65
C PHE A 545 0.20 -2.83 -21.14
N LEU A 546 0.12 -3.49 -22.28
CA LEU A 546 1.31 -4.01 -22.96
C LEU A 546 2.17 -2.83 -23.44
N GLN A 547 3.44 -2.84 -23.07
CA GLN A 547 4.45 -1.89 -23.47
C GLN A 547 5.65 -2.67 -23.98
N ILE A 548 6.02 -2.40 -25.23
CA ILE A 548 7.20 -2.94 -25.87
C ILE A 548 7.99 -1.74 -26.37
N GLY A 549 9.23 -1.61 -25.94
CA GLY A 549 10.09 -0.50 -26.32
C GLY A 549 11.55 -0.90 -26.36
N TYR A 550 12.36 -0.12 -27.03
CA TYR A 550 13.79 -0.33 -27.15
C TYR A 550 14.56 0.72 -26.34
N ASP A 551 15.47 0.26 -25.48
CA ASP A 551 16.40 1.09 -24.71
C ASP A 551 17.77 1.12 -25.40
N LEU A 552 18.08 2.28 -25.98
CA LEU A 552 19.35 2.57 -26.66
C LEU A 552 20.57 2.42 -25.75
N SER A 553 20.45 2.74 -24.47
CA SER A 553 21.60 2.77 -23.54
C SER A 553 22.07 1.37 -23.15
N THR A 554 21.16 0.41 -23.16
CA THR A 554 21.43 -0.99 -22.77
C THR A 554 21.28 -1.96 -23.93
N ASP A 555 21.01 -1.48 -25.14
CA ASP A 555 20.75 -2.29 -26.34
C ASP A 555 19.73 -3.40 -26.04
N THR A 556 18.59 -3.00 -25.46
CA THR A 556 17.61 -3.93 -24.88
C THR A 556 16.18 -3.58 -25.28
N ILE A 557 15.48 -4.55 -25.85
CA ILE A 557 14.02 -4.60 -26.00
C ILE A 557 13.42 -4.93 -24.64
N ILE A 558 12.68 -3.99 -24.06
CA ILE A 558 11.99 -4.14 -22.78
C ILE A 558 10.52 -4.41 -23.04
N ILE A 559 10.03 -5.52 -22.47
CA ILE A 559 8.65 -5.97 -22.60
C ILE A 559 8.00 -5.94 -21.23
N ALA A 560 6.92 -5.19 -21.08
CA ALA A 560 6.16 -5.03 -19.84
C ALA A 560 4.67 -5.14 -20.09
N GLY A 561 3.94 -5.80 -19.20
CA GLY A 561 2.50 -5.95 -19.32
C GLY A 561 2.07 -7.19 -18.53
N ARG A 562 1.70 -7.01 -17.27
CA ARG A 562 1.30 -8.12 -16.39
C ARG A 562 0.06 -8.81 -16.94
N GLY A 563 0.11 -10.13 -17.05
CA GLY A 563 -0.95 -10.96 -17.62
C GLY A 563 -1.02 -10.97 -19.16
N TYR A 564 -0.09 -10.33 -19.87
CA TYR A 564 -0.02 -10.41 -21.34
C TYR A 564 0.92 -11.53 -21.80
N GLN A 565 0.52 -12.13 -22.92
CA GLN A 565 1.35 -13.01 -23.73
C GLN A 565 1.80 -12.26 -24.98
N VAL A 566 3.06 -12.42 -25.37
CA VAL A 566 3.71 -11.68 -26.46
C VAL A 566 4.46 -12.66 -27.36
N GLY A 567 4.34 -12.50 -28.68
CA GLY A 567 5.12 -13.21 -29.71
C GLY A 567 6.21 -12.35 -30.35
N LEU A 568 6.94 -12.90 -31.32
CA LEU A 568 8.00 -12.17 -32.03
C LEU A 568 7.47 -11.07 -32.97
N ASN A 569 6.32 -11.29 -33.61
CA ASN A 569 5.65 -10.30 -34.44
C ASN A 569 5.22 -9.07 -33.65
N ASP A 570 4.71 -9.26 -32.42
CA ASP A 570 4.35 -8.15 -31.52
C ASP A 570 5.59 -7.30 -31.21
N ILE A 571 6.74 -7.95 -31.00
CA ILE A 571 8.00 -7.28 -30.70
C ILE A 571 8.48 -6.48 -31.91
N THR A 572 8.64 -7.13 -33.06
CA THR A 572 9.15 -6.47 -34.28
C THR A 572 8.22 -5.37 -34.77
N GLY A 573 6.90 -5.56 -34.68
CA GLY A 573 5.92 -4.53 -34.99
C GLY A 573 6.02 -3.30 -34.09
N SER A 574 6.62 -3.43 -32.90
CA SER A 574 6.77 -2.34 -31.93
C SER A 574 8.13 -1.65 -31.98
N VAL A 575 9.23 -2.38 -32.19
CA VAL A 575 10.60 -1.82 -32.11
C VAL A 575 11.30 -1.69 -33.46
N GLY A 576 10.82 -2.35 -34.51
CA GLY A 576 11.44 -2.33 -35.83
C GLY A 576 12.32 -3.55 -36.14
N LYS A 577 12.59 -3.74 -37.44
CA LYS A 577 13.33 -4.89 -37.98
C LYS A 577 14.81 -4.85 -37.65
N GLU A 578 15.36 -3.67 -37.39
CA GLU A 578 16.77 -3.49 -37.05
C GLU A 578 17.20 -4.20 -35.74
N TYR A 579 16.24 -4.53 -34.85
CA TYR A 579 16.51 -5.23 -33.59
C TYR A 579 16.07 -6.69 -33.59
N LEU A 580 15.00 -7.01 -34.32
CA LEU A 580 14.47 -8.36 -34.48
C LEU A 580 13.80 -8.48 -35.86
N GLU A 581 14.31 -9.36 -36.70
CA GLU A 581 13.84 -9.52 -38.08
C GLU A 581 13.57 -10.98 -38.42
N GLU A 582 12.48 -11.22 -39.15
CA GLU A 582 12.27 -12.47 -39.87
C GLU A 582 13.08 -12.43 -41.17
N VAL A 583 14.25 -13.09 -41.18
CA VAL A 583 15.21 -13.06 -42.29
C VAL A 583 14.89 -14.08 -43.39
N SER A 584 14.12 -15.10 -43.04
CA SER A 584 13.48 -16.03 -43.98
C SER A 584 12.25 -16.64 -43.29
N PRO A 585 11.33 -17.32 -44.01
CA PRO A 585 10.09 -17.80 -43.41
C PRO A 585 10.30 -18.56 -42.10
N LYS A 586 9.78 -17.99 -41.01
CA LYS A 586 9.87 -18.46 -39.63
C LYS A 586 11.29 -18.55 -39.05
N VAL A 587 12.29 -17.96 -39.70
CA VAL A 587 13.66 -17.83 -39.18
C VAL A 587 13.88 -16.39 -38.76
N TRP A 588 14.10 -16.20 -37.47
CA TRP A 588 14.19 -14.89 -36.85
C TRP A 588 15.61 -14.62 -36.35
N GLN A 589 16.06 -13.37 -36.49
CA GLN A 589 17.42 -12.93 -36.23
C GLN A 589 17.36 -11.79 -35.19
N LEU A 590 17.72 -12.10 -33.94
CA LEU A 590 17.68 -11.18 -32.80
C LEU A 590 19.02 -10.44 -32.67
N ARG A 591 19.00 -9.11 -32.77
CA ARG A 591 20.20 -8.23 -32.73
C ARG A 591 20.31 -7.40 -31.46
N ALA A 592 19.26 -7.34 -30.64
CA ALA A 592 19.25 -6.66 -29.35
C ALA A 592 18.90 -7.64 -28.22
N ASN A 593 19.20 -7.27 -26.98
CA ASN A 593 18.75 -8.05 -25.82
C ASN A 593 17.22 -8.02 -25.70
N ILE A 594 16.61 -9.05 -25.14
CA ILE A 594 15.22 -9.06 -24.68
C ILE A 594 15.20 -9.11 -23.16
N LEU A 595 14.44 -8.21 -22.54
CA LEU A 595 14.16 -8.20 -21.11
C LEU A 595 12.65 -8.20 -20.84
N LEU A 596 12.16 -9.33 -20.31
CA LEU A 596 10.79 -9.48 -19.84
C LEU A 596 10.66 -8.97 -18.40
N ARG A 597 9.79 -7.98 -18.20
CA ARG A 597 9.41 -7.50 -16.86
C ARG A 597 8.37 -8.42 -16.23
N SER A 598 8.24 -8.27 -14.92
CA SER A 598 7.42 -9.15 -14.08
C SER A 598 5.99 -9.26 -14.58
N GLY A 599 5.48 -10.49 -14.58
CA GLY A 599 4.12 -10.88 -14.96
C GLY A 599 3.83 -11.00 -16.45
N THR A 600 4.81 -10.77 -17.32
CA THR A 600 4.67 -10.95 -18.77
C THR A 600 5.08 -12.37 -19.19
N THR A 601 4.48 -12.89 -20.26
CA THR A 601 4.80 -14.20 -20.85
C THR A 601 5.27 -14.01 -22.30
N LEU A 602 6.44 -14.55 -22.64
CA LEU A 602 6.93 -14.64 -24.03
C LEU A 602 6.60 -16.02 -24.59
N LYS A 603 5.94 -16.08 -25.76
CA LYS A 603 5.69 -17.32 -26.50
C LYS A 603 6.61 -17.40 -27.71
N LEU A 604 7.34 -18.51 -27.80
CA LEU A 604 8.18 -18.89 -28.93
C LEU A 604 7.67 -20.24 -29.42
N ASN A 605 6.85 -20.23 -30.47
CA ASN A 605 6.15 -21.41 -30.96
C ASN A 605 6.34 -21.62 -32.46
N LYS A 606 6.17 -22.86 -32.91
CA LYS A 606 6.32 -23.26 -34.33
C LYS A 606 5.35 -22.56 -35.29
N GLU A 607 4.24 -22.02 -34.79
CA GLU A 607 3.29 -21.26 -35.61
C GLU A 607 3.97 -20.00 -36.15
N GLU A 608 4.77 -19.32 -35.33
CA GLU A 608 5.46 -18.06 -35.63
C GLU A 608 6.96 -18.22 -35.97
N LEU A 609 7.62 -19.20 -35.38
CA LEU A 609 9.08 -19.33 -35.35
C LEU A 609 9.49 -20.80 -35.46
N ILE A 610 10.38 -21.15 -36.38
CA ILE A 610 11.08 -22.46 -36.39
C ILE A 610 12.51 -22.34 -35.90
N TRP A 611 13.16 -21.19 -36.10
CA TRP A 611 14.54 -20.98 -35.69
C TRP A 611 14.82 -19.53 -35.27
N LEU A 612 15.14 -19.33 -34.00
CA LEU A 612 15.62 -18.06 -33.44
C LEU A 612 17.14 -18.06 -33.39
N ARG A 613 17.75 -17.19 -34.18
CA ARG A 613 19.18 -16.93 -34.20
C ARG A 613 19.46 -15.70 -33.33
N MET A 614 20.23 -15.89 -32.26
CA MET A 614 20.63 -14.84 -31.34
C MET A 614 22.02 -14.34 -31.73
N ALA A 615 22.15 -13.08 -32.16
CA ALA A 615 23.41 -12.50 -32.59
C ALA A 615 24.52 -12.73 -31.54
N SER A 616 25.63 -13.34 -31.96
CA SER A 616 26.75 -13.74 -31.10
C SER A 616 28.03 -13.79 -31.92
N SER A 617 29.06 -13.09 -31.46
CA SER A 617 30.37 -12.96 -32.09
C SER A 617 31.36 -12.45 -31.05
N LYS A 618 32.65 -12.45 -31.41
CA LYS A 618 33.73 -11.88 -30.57
C LYS A 618 33.48 -10.45 -30.08
N ASP A 619 32.70 -9.66 -30.83
CA ASP A 619 32.49 -8.24 -30.57
C ASP A 619 31.17 -7.99 -29.81
N LYS A 620 30.19 -8.90 -29.91
CA LYS A 620 28.82 -8.72 -29.39
C LYS A 620 28.08 -10.04 -29.26
N PHE A 621 27.35 -10.20 -28.16
CA PHE A 621 26.28 -11.19 -28.03
C PHE A 621 25.00 -10.57 -27.45
N VAL A 622 23.86 -11.26 -27.58
CA VAL A 622 22.56 -10.81 -27.07
C VAL A 622 21.97 -11.80 -26.08
N THR A 623 21.01 -11.35 -25.27
CA THR A 623 20.43 -12.15 -24.18
C THR A 623 18.92 -12.16 -24.24
N LEU A 624 18.30 -13.28 -23.83
CA LEU A 624 16.87 -13.35 -23.55
C LEU A 624 16.69 -13.53 -22.05
N ARG A 625 16.20 -12.50 -21.36
CA ARG A 625 16.13 -12.48 -19.91
C ARG A 625 14.72 -12.19 -19.41
N GLY A 626 14.31 -12.83 -18.33
CA GLY A 626 13.03 -12.56 -17.66
C GLY A 626 13.16 -12.56 -16.13
N SER A 627 12.49 -11.62 -15.46
CA SER A 627 12.44 -11.56 -13.99
C SER A 627 11.01 -11.56 -13.48
N ASN A 628 10.62 -12.66 -12.80
CA ASN A 628 9.22 -12.99 -12.50
C ASN A 628 8.32 -13.01 -13.75
N ALA A 629 8.87 -13.47 -14.86
CA ALA A 629 8.24 -13.47 -16.18
C ALA A 629 8.37 -14.85 -16.80
N ASP A 630 7.42 -15.24 -17.62
CA ASP A 630 7.39 -16.58 -18.19
C ASP A 630 7.95 -16.62 -19.61
N VAL A 631 8.54 -17.75 -19.98
CA VAL A 631 9.03 -18.01 -21.34
C VAL A 631 8.55 -19.41 -21.76
N LEU A 632 7.77 -19.49 -22.83
CA LEU A 632 7.22 -20.75 -23.33
C LEU A 632 7.81 -21.04 -24.70
N ILE A 633 8.56 -22.14 -24.80
CA ILE A 633 9.30 -22.56 -25.98
C ILE A 633 8.71 -23.87 -26.46
N ASP A 634 8.16 -23.91 -27.68
CA ASP A 634 7.50 -25.11 -28.21
C ASP A 634 7.74 -25.32 -29.71
N GLY A 635 8.45 -26.39 -30.05
CA GLY A 635 8.71 -26.77 -31.44
C GLY A 635 9.71 -25.86 -32.17
N VAL A 636 10.64 -25.22 -31.46
CA VAL A 636 11.55 -24.21 -32.05
C VAL A 636 13.02 -24.53 -31.81
N LYS A 637 13.88 -24.07 -32.71
CA LYS A 637 15.34 -24.08 -32.54
C LYS A 637 15.84 -22.72 -32.06
N ILE A 638 16.74 -22.67 -31.09
CA ILE A 638 17.36 -21.43 -30.61
C ILE A 638 18.88 -21.59 -30.53
N THR A 639 19.62 -20.70 -31.20
CA THR A 639 21.08 -20.79 -31.27
C THR A 639 21.78 -19.43 -31.20
N SER A 640 23.02 -19.41 -30.67
CA SER A 640 23.96 -18.32 -30.93
C SER A 640 24.40 -18.32 -32.39
N TRP A 641 24.43 -17.16 -33.03
CA TRP A 641 24.69 -17.04 -34.47
C TRP A 641 25.57 -15.85 -34.81
N ASP A 642 26.67 -16.11 -35.52
CA ASP A 642 27.57 -15.07 -36.04
C ASP A 642 27.12 -14.71 -37.46
N GLU A 643 26.46 -13.55 -37.58
CA GLU A 643 25.92 -13.09 -38.86
C GLU A 643 27.00 -12.82 -39.92
N LYS A 644 28.23 -12.47 -39.52
CA LYS A 644 29.31 -12.22 -40.47
C LYS A 644 29.85 -13.54 -41.02
N LYS A 645 29.97 -14.56 -40.16
CA LYS A 645 30.47 -15.89 -40.55
C LYS A 645 29.40 -16.80 -41.15
N GLN A 646 28.11 -16.47 -40.96
CA GLN A 646 26.98 -17.30 -41.35
C GLN A 646 27.07 -18.73 -40.75
N ASP A 647 27.52 -18.82 -39.50
CA ASP A 647 27.65 -20.08 -38.76
C ASP A 647 27.31 -19.85 -37.27
N TYR A 648 27.14 -20.94 -36.53
CA TYR A 648 26.99 -20.89 -35.08
C TYR A 648 28.22 -20.27 -34.43
N ASP A 649 28.00 -19.55 -33.33
CA ASP A 649 29.09 -19.10 -32.49
C ASP A 649 29.63 -20.26 -31.63
N LYS A 650 30.80 -20.77 -32.01
CA LYS A 650 31.45 -21.94 -31.40
C LYS A 650 32.44 -21.56 -30.32
N ASP A 651 32.91 -20.31 -30.29
CA ASP A 651 33.84 -19.86 -29.25
C ASP A 651 33.02 -19.41 -28.04
N TYR A 652 33.22 -20.07 -26.90
CA TYR A 652 32.58 -19.69 -25.65
C TYR A 652 33.46 -18.81 -24.76
N LYS A 653 34.71 -18.53 -25.18
CA LYS A 653 35.69 -17.83 -24.35
C LYS A 653 35.55 -16.31 -24.44
N ASP A 654 35.10 -15.80 -25.58
CA ASP A 654 34.78 -14.38 -25.83
C ASP A 654 33.35 -14.01 -25.44
N GLY A 655 32.48 -15.01 -25.25
CA GLY A 655 31.14 -14.87 -24.70
C GLY A 655 30.08 -15.19 -25.74
N ARG A 656 29.00 -15.84 -25.29
CA ARG A 656 27.91 -16.28 -26.18
C ARG A 656 26.55 -15.87 -25.66
N SER A 657 25.62 -15.74 -26.60
CA SER A 657 24.21 -15.53 -26.32
C SER A 657 23.65 -16.58 -25.35
N TYR A 658 22.73 -16.17 -24.48
CA TYR A 658 22.16 -17.04 -23.44
C TYR A 658 20.72 -16.66 -23.05
N ILE A 659 20.03 -17.60 -22.41
CA ILE A 659 18.65 -17.48 -21.93
C ILE A 659 18.62 -17.61 -20.41
N LEU A 660 17.94 -16.69 -19.73
CA LEU A 660 17.85 -16.69 -18.26
C LEU A 660 16.48 -16.21 -17.76
N VAL A 661 15.82 -17.03 -16.95
CA VAL A 661 14.66 -16.61 -16.16
C VAL A 661 14.97 -16.62 -14.66
N LYS A 662 14.33 -15.71 -13.92
CA LYS A 662 14.58 -15.49 -12.50
C LYS A 662 13.33 -15.43 -11.63
N ASP A 663 13.52 -15.81 -10.38
CA ASP A 663 12.58 -15.62 -9.27
C ASP A 663 11.22 -16.30 -9.51
N SER A 664 10.11 -15.56 -9.55
CA SER A 664 8.76 -16.15 -9.67
C SER A 664 8.38 -16.53 -11.10
N ALA A 665 9.37 -16.95 -11.90
CA ALA A 665 9.24 -17.23 -13.32
C ALA A 665 8.88 -18.70 -13.59
N ARG A 666 8.13 -18.94 -14.67
CA ARG A 666 8.01 -20.27 -15.28
C ARG A 666 8.63 -20.28 -16.67
N MET A 667 9.52 -21.23 -16.96
CA MET A 667 10.01 -21.44 -18.33
C MET A 667 9.80 -22.89 -18.75
N ASP A 668 9.05 -23.09 -19.82
CA ASP A 668 8.75 -24.39 -20.40
C ASP A 668 9.46 -24.55 -21.74
N VAL A 669 10.00 -25.74 -22.00
CA VAL A 669 10.70 -26.08 -23.25
C VAL A 669 10.22 -27.43 -23.76
N ASN A 670 9.49 -27.44 -24.88
CA ASN A 670 8.90 -28.64 -25.44
C ASN A 670 9.34 -28.84 -26.88
N SER A 671 9.70 -30.06 -27.26
CA SER A 671 9.99 -30.45 -28.65
C SER A 671 10.97 -29.51 -29.38
N SER A 672 11.95 -28.97 -28.67
CA SER A 672 12.78 -27.85 -29.13
C SER A 672 14.27 -28.19 -29.14
N GLU A 673 15.07 -27.40 -29.87
CA GLU A 673 16.53 -27.55 -29.95
C GLU A 673 17.20 -26.28 -29.42
N ILE A 674 17.99 -26.40 -28.34
CA ILE A 674 18.69 -25.30 -27.70
C ILE A 674 20.19 -25.56 -27.81
N ALA A 675 20.90 -24.78 -28.64
CA ALA A 675 22.27 -25.11 -28.98
C ALA A 675 23.23 -23.91 -29.08
N TYR A 676 24.51 -24.18 -28.85
CA TYR A 676 25.60 -23.19 -28.94
C TYR A 676 25.45 -21.97 -28.02
N LEU A 677 24.70 -22.07 -26.91
CA LEU A 677 24.48 -20.98 -25.97
C LEU A 677 25.46 -20.99 -24.79
N GLY A 678 25.74 -19.80 -24.26
CA GLY A 678 26.36 -19.58 -22.96
C GLY A 678 27.87 -19.78 -22.86
N PHE A 679 28.42 -19.33 -21.74
CA PHE A 679 29.85 -19.24 -21.46
C PHE A 679 30.14 -19.25 -19.93
N PRO A 680 31.40 -19.48 -19.51
CA PRO A 680 31.77 -19.43 -18.09
C PRO A 680 31.46 -18.07 -17.48
N ARG A 681 30.59 -18.04 -16.46
CA ARG A 681 30.23 -16.82 -15.72
C ARG A 681 31.47 -16.19 -15.05
N PRO A 682 31.85 -14.94 -15.38
CA PRO A 682 32.88 -14.21 -14.65
C PRO A 682 32.49 -13.93 -13.19
N LYS A 683 33.47 -13.80 -12.29
CA LYS A 683 33.26 -13.62 -10.84
C LYS A 683 32.31 -12.45 -10.52
N ASP A 684 32.47 -11.34 -11.22
CA ASP A 684 31.71 -10.10 -10.99
C ASP A 684 30.48 -9.97 -11.91
N TYR A 685 30.20 -10.98 -12.73
CA TYR A 685 29.03 -10.97 -13.61
C TYR A 685 27.78 -11.42 -12.86
N PRO A 686 26.67 -10.66 -12.88
CA PRO A 686 25.52 -10.93 -12.01
C PRO A 686 24.57 -12.03 -12.53
N TYR A 687 24.76 -12.52 -13.75
CA TYR A 687 23.82 -13.44 -14.44
C TYR A 687 24.41 -14.84 -14.64
N SER A 688 23.56 -15.87 -14.61
CA SER A 688 23.94 -17.24 -14.99
C SER A 688 24.02 -17.34 -16.52
N SER A 689 25.19 -17.07 -17.09
CA SER A 689 25.45 -17.07 -18.53
C SER A 689 25.64 -18.47 -19.13
N TYR A 690 25.25 -19.55 -18.45
CA TYR A 690 25.73 -20.90 -18.75
C TYR A 690 25.06 -21.59 -19.96
N GLY A 691 24.06 -20.98 -20.57
CA GLY A 691 23.30 -21.56 -21.69
C GLY A 691 21.84 -21.15 -21.55
N ILE A 692 21.00 -22.10 -21.16
CA ILE A 692 19.63 -21.84 -20.68
C ILE A 692 19.57 -22.03 -19.17
N SER A 693 18.99 -21.07 -18.44
CA SER A 693 19.11 -21.01 -16.98
C SER A 693 17.83 -20.57 -16.26
N TRP A 694 17.57 -21.21 -15.13
CA TRP A 694 16.61 -20.80 -14.11
C TRP A 694 17.40 -20.38 -12.88
N ARG A 695 17.29 -19.12 -12.43
CA ARG A 695 18.03 -18.65 -11.25
C ARG A 695 17.19 -17.88 -10.24
N MET A 696 17.03 -18.45 -9.05
CA MET A 696 16.48 -17.75 -7.89
C MET A 696 17.48 -16.70 -7.37
N SER A 697 17.00 -15.50 -7.04
CA SER A 697 17.83 -14.48 -6.38
C SER A 697 18.02 -14.82 -4.89
N SER A 698 19.12 -14.35 -4.30
CA SER A 698 19.40 -14.55 -2.88
C SER A 698 18.26 -14.04 -1.99
N GLY A 699 17.87 -14.82 -0.97
CA GLY A 699 16.78 -14.47 -0.05
C GLY A 699 15.35 -14.69 -0.60
N LYS A 700 15.19 -15.33 -1.77
CA LYS A 700 13.87 -15.56 -2.39
C LYS A 700 13.35 -17.00 -2.33
N LEU A 701 14.15 -17.97 -1.90
CA LEU A 701 13.80 -19.41 -1.89
C LEU A 701 12.44 -19.74 -1.25
N THR A 702 12.04 -19.06 -0.16
CA THR A 702 10.75 -19.29 0.53
C THR A 702 9.61 -18.39 0.04
N ASN A 703 9.94 -17.39 -0.78
CA ASN A 703 9.06 -16.25 -1.08
C ASN A 703 8.59 -16.24 -2.55
N SER A 704 9.21 -17.07 -3.39
CA SER A 704 9.00 -17.14 -4.83
C SER A 704 9.08 -18.58 -5.29
N ILE A 705 8.39 -18.91 -6.39
CA ILE A 705 8.47 -20.21 -7.04
C ILE A 705 9.07 -20.06 -8.43
N LEU A 706 10.22 -20.69 -8.64
CA LEU A 706 10.91 -20.77 -9.93
C LEU A 706 10.76 -22.19 -10.47
N THR A 707 10.16 -22.35 -11.65
CA THR A 707 9.84 -23.70 -12.13
C THR A 707 9.68 -23.79 -13.65
N GLY A 708 9.29 -24.96 -14.16
CA GLY A 708 9.10 -25.24 -15.56
C GLY A 708 8.97 -26.73 -15.90
N GLU A 709 8.53 -26.98 -17.12
CA GLU A 709 8.50 -28.31 -17.74
C GLU A 709 9.40 -28.33 -18.98
N VAL A 710 10.33 -29.29 -19.02
CA VAL A 710 11.26 -29.49 -20.13
C VAL A 710 11.07 -30.89 -20.70
N LYS A 711 10.54 -30.99 -21.92
CA LYS A 711 10.15 -32.26 -22.53
C LYS A 711 10.64 -32.41 -23.96
N ASN A 712 11.04 -33.62 -24.31
CA ASN A 712 11.30 -34.06 -25.70
C ASN A 712 12.24 -33.12 -26.48
N SER A 713 13.20 -32.47 -25.80
CA SER A 713 14.02 -31.41 -26.35
C SER A 713 15.51 -31.79 -26.38
N LYS A 714 16.28 -31.09 -27.21
CA LYS A 714 17.72 -31.32 -27.40
C LYS A 714 18.52 -30.13 -26.89
N PHE A 715 19.53 -30.39 -26.07
CA PHE A 715 20.43 -29.40 -25.49
C PHE A 715 21.87 -29.79 -25.79
N HIS A 716 22.52 -29.09 -26.72
CA HIS A 716 23.85 -29.49 -27.16
C HIS A 716 24.77 -28.35 -27.54
N ASN A 717 26.08 -28.58 -27.42
CA ASN A 717 27.12 -27.58 -27.67
C ASN A 717 26.96 -26.29 -26.85
N ASN A 718 26.10 -26.30 -25.82
CA ASN A 718 25.97 -25.23 -24.86
C ASN A 718 27.15 -25.31 -23.87
N TYR A 719 27.38 -24.24 -23.11
CA TYR A 719 28.39 -24.31 -22.05
C TYR A 719 27.98 -25.33 -20.99
N PHE A 720 26.80 -25.14 -20.39
CA PHE A 720 26.01 -26.18 -19.72
C PHE A 720 24.78 -26.44 -20.58
N GLY A 721 24.34 -27.69 -20.71
CA GLY A 721 23.12 -28.00 -21.45
C GLY A 721 21.92 -27.26 -20.87
N ALA A 722 21.72 -27.33 -19.55
CA ALA A 722 20.82 -26.48 -18.78
C ALA A 722 21.27 -26.33 -17.32
N PHE A 723 20.89 -25.22 -16.69
CA PHE A 723 21.27 -24.90 -15.30
C PHE A 723 20.06 -24.45 -14.47
N THR A 724 19.97 -24.90 -13.22
CA THR A 724 18.98 -24.36 -12.27
C THR A 724 19.62 -23.98 -10.94
N PHE A 725 19.10 -22.94 -10.30
CA PHE A 725 19.47 -22.50 -8.96
C PHE A 725 18.20 -22.18 -8.18
N GLY A 726 17.88 -22.95 -7.15
CA GLY A 726 16.72 -22.74 -6.29
C GLY A 726 15.38 -22.95 -6.99
N ALA A 727 15.30 -23.85 -7.95
CA ALA A 727 14.07 -24.17 -8.67
C ALA A 727 13.28 -25.30 -7.98
N THR A 728 11.96 -25.36 -8.17
CA THR A 728 11.10 -26.30 -7.43
C THR A 728 10.19 -27.06 -8.37
N GLY A 729 10.10 -28.38 -8.16
CA GLY A 729 9.06 -29.22 -8.78
C GLY A 729 9.15 -29.32 -10.30
N MET A 730 10.34 -29.22 -10.89
CA MET A 730 10.50 -29.25 -12.35
C MET A 730 10.41 -30.67 -12.92
N THR A 731 9.87 -30.79 -14.12
CA THR A 731 9.89 -32.03 -14.91
C THR A 731 10.89 -31.93 -16.04
N TRP A 732 11.79 -32.90 -16.14
CA TRP A 732 12.74 -33.10 -17.23
C TRP A 732 12.49 -34.48 -17.85
N ARG A 733 11.77 -34.54 -18.98
CA ARG A 733 11.32 -35.80 -19.58
C ARG A 733 11.71 -35.97 -21.04
N GLY A 734 12.33 -37.09 -21.41
CA GLY A 734 12.50 -37.43 -22.83
C GLY A 734 13.52 -36.55 -23.57
N ASN A 735 14.39 -35.84 -22.86
CA ASN A 735 15.33 -34.89 -23.46
C ASN A 735 16.68 -35.54 -23.78
N GLU A 736 17.45 -34.90 -24.66
CA GLU A 736 18.83 -35.29 -24.99
C GLU A 736 19.79 -34.15 -24.63
N PHE A 737 20.79 -34.43 -23.80
CA PHE A 737 21.84 -33.49 -23.39
C PHE A 737 23.20 -34.01 -23.83
N TYR A 738 23.80 -33.39 -24.85
CA TYR A 738 25.01 -33.93 -25.45
C TYR A 738 26.01 -32.91 -25.97
N ASN A 739 27.28 -33.32 -26.04
CA ASN A 739 28.38 -32.48 -26.55
C ASN A 739 28.46 -31.09 -25.88
N ASN A 740 27.96 -30.95 -24.64
CA ASN A 740 28.04 -29.70 -23.90
C ASN A 740 29.44 -29.55 -23.31
N VAL A 741 29.92 -28.30 -23.19
CA VAL A 741 31.30 -28.00 -22.77
C VAL A 741 31.59 -28.55 -21.37
N ARG A 742 30.62 -28.48 -20.46
CA ARG A 742 30.73 -29.06 -19.12
C ARG A 742 29.61 -30.04 -18.81
N TYR A 743 28.51 -29.58 -18.23
CA TYR A 743 27.46 -30.45 -17.73
C TYR A 743 26.35 -30.62 -18.78
N GLY A 744 25.69 -31.78 -18.79
CA GLY A 744 24.42 -31.95 -19.49
C GLY A 744 23.33 -31.15 -18.78
N LEU A 745 22.89 -31.62 -17.61
CA LEU A 745 21.94 -30.92 -16.73
C LEU A 745 22.57 -30.70 -15.34
N ASP A 746 22.57 -29.45 -14.87
CA ASP A 746 23.16 -29.04 -13.58
C ASP A 746 22.14 -28.33 -12.69
N PRO A 747 21.29 -29.08 -11.95
CA PRO A 747 20.47 -28.49 -10.90
C PRO A 747 21.29 -28.25 -9.63
N HIS A 748 21.23 -27.01 -9.15
CA HIS A 748 22.17 -26.51 -8.16
C HIS A 748 21.45 -25.73 -7.04
N ASP A 749 22.06 -25.64 -5.84
CA ASP A 749 21.64 -24.80 -4.72
C ASP A 749 20.12 -24.81 -4.45
N ASP A 750 19.65 -25.86 -3.77
CA ASP A 750 18.26 -26.02 -3.34
C ASP A 750 17.25 -26.19 -4.51
N SER A 751 17.70 -26.78 -5.62
CA SER A 751 16.82 -27.24 -6.70
C SER A 751 16.20 -28.60 -6.35
N ASN A 752 14.92 -28.58 -5.97
CA ASN A 752 14.28 -29.66 -5.21
C ASN A 752 12.97 -30.17 -5.85
N GLY A 753 12.65 -31.44 -5.58
CA GLY A 753 11.40 -32.07 -6.02
C GLY A 753 11.34 -32.33 -7.53
N PHE A 754 12.48 -32.49 -8.19
CA PHE A 754 12.52 -32.69 -9.64
C PHE A 754 12.16 -34.12 -10.01
N LEU A 755 11.52 -34.27 -11.16
CA LEU A 755 11.42 -35.54 -11.88
C LEU A 755 12.31 -35.48 -13.13
N VAL A 756 13.39 -36.23 -13.14
CA VAL A 756 14.30 -36.39 -14.28
C VAL A 756 14.12 -37.80 -14.83
N GLU A 757 13.36 -37.94 -15.92
CA GLU A 757 13.05 -39.27 -16.47
C GLU A 757 13.15 -39.41 -17.98
N ASN A 758 13.50 -40.62 -18.44
CA ASN A 758 13.58 -40.94 -19.86
C ASN A 758 14.52 -40.03 -20.67
N ASN A 759 15.52 -39.41 -20.04
CA ASN A 759 16.48 -38.54 -20.73
C ASN A 759 17.73 -39.29 -21.15
N LYS A 760 18.47 -38.73 -22.13
CA LYS A 760 19.79 -39.18 -22.54
C LYS A 760 20.85 -38.12 -22.22
N PHE A 761 21.94 -38.51 -21.57
CA PHE A 761 23.06 -37.62 -21.24
C PHE A 761 24.36 -38.21 -21.78
N TYR A 762 24.95 -37.63 -22.82
CA TYR A 762 26.11 -38.24 -23.45
C TYR A 762 27.15 -37.30 -24.04
N ASN A 763 28.42 -37.75 -24.06
CA ASN A 763 29.54 -37.00 -24.61
C ASN A 763 29.71 -35.58 -24.01
N ASN A 764 29.31 -35.37 -22.75
CA ASN A 764 29.47 -34.08 -22.09
C ASN A 764 30.88 -33.94 -21.47
N GLY A 765 31.42 -32.72 -21.45
CA GLY A 765 32.79 -32.45 -21.04
C GLY A 765 33.08 -32.66 -19.54
N THR A 766 32.06 -32.93 -18.71
CA THR A 766 32.17 -33.31 -17.30
C THR A 766 31.14 -34.39 -16.93
N HIS A 767 30.11 -34.06 -16.15
CA HIS A 767 29.03 -34.99 -15.76
C HIS A 767 27.88 -34.97 -16.77
N GLY A 768 27.19 -36.10 -16.91
CA GLY A 768 25.93 -36.15 -17.65
C GLY A 768 24.83 -35.36 -16.91
N LEU A 769 24.52 -35.79 -15.69
CA LEU A 769 23.62 -35.14 -14.75
C LEU A 769 24.32 -34.90 -13.42
N ILE A 770 24.20 -33.71 -12.86
CA ILE A 770 24.73 -33.37 -11.54
C ILE A 770 23.70 -32.60 -10.72
N PHE A 771 23.33 -33.11 -9.54
CA PHE A 771 22.64 -32.35 -8.51
C PHE A 771 23.65 -31.90 -7.45
N SER A 772 23.76 -30.59 -7.22
CA SER A 772 24.82 -30.03 -6.38
C SER A 772 24.31 -28.99 -5.39
N LYS A 773 24.72 -29.10 -4.11
CA LYS A 773 24.38 -28.20 -3.00
C LYS A 773 22.90 -28.26 -2.61
N ARG A 774 22.57 -29.16 -1.68
CA ARG A 774 21.25 -29.28 -1.03
C ARG A 774 20.10 -29.54 -2.00
N CYS A 775 20.36 -30.28 -3.07
CA CYS A 775 19.32 -30.72 -3.97
C CYS A 775 18.69 -32.02 -3.44
N ILE A 776 17.46 -31.93 -2.95
CA ILE A 776 16.79 -32.99 -2.19
C ILE A 776 15.44 -33.39 -2.78
N ASN A 777 14.99 -34.59 -2.41
CA ASN A 777 13.69 -35.16 -2.81
C ASN A 777 13.52 -35.24 -4.34
N ASN A 778 14.60 -35.45 -5.09
CA ASN A 778 14.52 -35.59 -6.54
C ASN A 778 14.38 -37.07 -6.94
N THR A 779 13.64 -37.32 -8.01
CA THR A 779 13.51 -38.65 -8.63
C THR A 779 14.20 -38.65 -9.98
N ILE A 780 15.20 -39.52 -10.13
CA ILE A 780 16.00 -39.69 -11.34
C ILE A 780 15.78 -41.12 -11.84
N ARG A 781 15.01 -41.29 -12.91
CA ARG A 781 14.65 -42.64 -13.37
C ARG A 781 14.61 -42.88 -14.86
N ASN A 782 14.85 -44.12 -15.29
CA ASN A 782 14.76 -44.51 -16.70
C ASN A 782 15.64 -43.65 -17.63
N ASN A 783 16.72 -43.04 -17.13
CA ASN A 783 17.63 -42.25 -17.95
C ASN A 783 18.75 -43.12 -18.48
N ILE A 784 19.33 -42.71 -19.61
CA ILE A 784 20.53 -43.32 -20.19
C ILE A 784 21.65 -42.28 -20.12
N SER A 785 22.77 -42.60 -19.46
CA SER A 785 23.91 -41.70 -19.39
C SER A 785 25.21 -42.40 -19.79
N TYR A 786 25.88 -41.90 -20.81
CA TYR A 786 27.06 -42.57 -21.35
C TYR A 786 28.14 -41.67 -21.94
N ASN A 787 29.38 -42.14 -21.93
CA ASN A 787 30.55 -41.45 -22.51
C ASN A 787 30.73 -40.00 -22.01
N ASN A 788 30.31 -39.70 -20.78
CA ASN A 788 30.61 -38.41 -20.15
C ASN A 788 32.01 -38.48 -19.52
N LYS A 789 32.72 -37.35 -19.51
CA LYS A 789 34.12 -37.31 -19.05
C LYS A 789 34.30 -37.75 -17.59
N LEU A 790 33.32 -37.48 -16.74
CA LEU A 790 33.31 -37.83 -15.31
C LEU A 790 32.14 -38.78 -15.01
N ALA A 791 31.27 -38.46 -14.05
CA ALA A 791 30.14 -39.30 -13.68
C ALA A 791 28.98 -39.24 -14.69
N GLY A 792 28.26 -40.36 -14.87
CA GLY A 792 26.95 -40.36 -15.53
C GLY A 792 25.92 -39.57 -14.71
N ILE A 793 25.78 -39.94 -13.43
CA ILE A 793 24.96 -39.22 -12.44
C ILE A 793 25.83 -38.86 -11.22
N MET A 794 25.78 -37.61 -10.79
CA MET A 794 26.48 -37.09 -9.61
C MET A 794 25.49 -36.47 -8.62
N LEU A 795 25.56 -36.86 -7.34
CA LEU A 795 24.98 -36.10 -6.22
C LEU A 795 26.12 -35.50 -5.40
N HIS A 796 26.08 -34.19 -5.21
CA HIS A 796 27.17 -33.41 -4.64
C HIS A 796 26.66 -32.46 -3.55
N GLU A 797 27.40 -32.37 -2.44
CA GLU A 797 27.22 -31.39 -1.36
C GLU A 797 25.80 -31.35 -0.76
N LEU A 798 25.51 -32.25 0.18
CA LEU A 798 24.25 -32.34 0.92
C LEU A 798 23.02 -32.59 0.03
N SER A 799 23.21 -33.19 -1.15
CA SER A 799 22.12 -33.57 -2.04
C SER A 799 21.54 -34.91 -1.58
N ASN A 800 20.69 -34.83 -0.56
CA ASN A 800 20.17 -35.95 0.21
C ASN A 800 18.75 -36.37 -0.20
N ASP A 801 18.31 -37.53 0.29
CA ASP A 801 16.91 -37.97 0.18
C ASP A 801 16.41 -38.05 -1.29
N ASN A 802 17.31 -38.35 -2.23
CA ASN A 802 16.99 -38.54 -3.64
C ASN A 802 16.82 -40.01 -4.00
N ILE A 803 16.08 -40.28 -5.08
CA ILE A 803 15.88 -41.60 -5.65
C ILE A 803 16.53 -41.65 -7.03
N ILE A 804 17.44 -42.61 -7.23
CA ILE A 804 18.04 -42.95 -8.52
C ILE A 804 17.63 -44.38 -8.86
N GLU A 805 16.70 -44.55 -9.80
CA GLU A 805 16.15 -45.86 -10.13
C GLU A 805 16.05 -46.19 -11.62
N ASP A 806 16.22 -47.46 -11.99
CA ASP A 806 15.98 -47.94 -13.35
C ASP A 806 16.80 -47.19 -14.44
N ASN A 807 17.95 -46.63 -14.11
CA ASN A 807 18.82 -45.92 -15.07
C ASN A 807 19.86 -46.87 -15.70
N MET A 808 20.30 -46.53 -16.91
CA MET A 808 21.36 -47.22 -17.65
C MET A 808 22.59 -46.33 -17.80
N LEU A 809 23.72 -46.73 -17.22
CA LEU A 809 24.89 -45.87 -17.03
C LEU A 809 26.16 -46.58 -17.52
N TYR A 810 26.76 -46.13 -18.62
CA TYR A 810 27.89 -46.83 -19.22
C TYR A 810 28.95 -45.96 -19.92
N GLY A 811 30.20 -46.42 -19.99
CA GLY A 811 31.27 -45.68 -20.67
C GLY A 811 31.68 -44.37 -19.99
N ASN A 812 31.26 -44.13 -18.75
CA ASN A 812 31.62 -42.95 -17.96
C ASN A 812 32.84 -43.25 -17.06
N ASN A 813 33.42 -42.24 -16.42
CA ASN A 813 34.42 -42.45 -15.37
C ASN A 813 33.77 -43.08 -14.12
N GLU A 814 32.66 -42.53 -13.68
CA GLU A 814 31.81 -43.12 -12.65
C GLU A 814 30.41 -43.35 -13.23
N GLY A 815 29.78 -44.49 -12.97
CA GLY A 815 28.36 -44.65 -13.28
C GLY A 815 27.52 -43.68 -12.44
N ILE A 816 27.56 -43.89 -11.12
CA ILE A 816 26.95 -43.02 -10.09
C ILE A 816 28.02 -42.60 -9.09
N SER A 817 28.03 -41.32 -8.72
CA SER A 817 28.94 -40.78 -7.71
C SER A 817 28.19 -39.95 -6.67
N LEU A 818 28.44 -40.23 -5.38
CA LEU A 818 27.97 -39.47 -4.23
C LEU A 818 29.15 -38.79 -3.54
N ASP A 819 29.05 -37.48 -3.37
CA ASP A 819 30.02 -36.66 -2.65
C ASP A 819 29.27 -35.83 -1.61
N ASN A 820 29.55 -36.08 -0.33
CA ASN A 820 28.85 -35.46 0.80
C ASN A 820 27.32 -35.54 0.70
N SER A 821 26.78 -36.67 0.22
CA SER A 821 25.36 -36.83 -0.08
C SER A 821 24.81 -38.12 0.52
N SER A 822 23.81 -37.99 1.38
CA SER A 822 23.36 -39.02 2.33
C SER A 822 21.88 -39.37 2.16
N LYS A 823 21.45 -40.52 2.69
CA LYS A 823 20.04 -40.95 2.69
C LYS A 823 19.41 -41.09 1.30
N ASN A 824 20.22 -41.30 0.28
CA ASN A 824 19.73 -41.53 -1.08
C ASN A 824 19.40 -43.00 -1.29
N ILE A 825 18.45 -43.27 -2.18
CA ILE A 825 18.06 -44.61 -2.63
C ILE A 825 18.55 -44.79 -4.05
N ILE A 826 19.40 -45.79 -4.27
CA ILE A 826 19.96 -46.16 -5.56
C ILE A 826 19.52 -47.59 -5.85
N ARG A 827 18.57 -47.78 -6.76
CA ARG A 827 18.01 -49.11 -6.99
C ARG A 827 17.75 -49.48 -8.44
N LYS A 828 17.86 -50.77 -8.78
CA LYS A 828 17.49 -51.28 -10.11
C LYS A 828 18.21 -50.62 -11.29
N ASN A 829 19.36 -49.98 -11.04
CA ASN A 829 20.15 -49.38 -12.10
C ASN A 829 21.04 -50.42 -12.77
N ARG A 830 21.29 -50.26 -14.07
CA ARG A 830 22.23 -51.05 -14.87
C ARG A 830 23.47 -50.22 -15.14
N ILE A 831 24.58 -50.58 -14.51
CA ILE A 831 25.81 -49.78 -14.44
C ILE A 831 26.99 -50.61 -14.95
N PHE A 832 27.47 -50.31 -16.16
CA PHE A 832 28.45 -51.17 -16.82
C PHE A 832 29.44 -50.44 -17.73
N TYR A 833 30.61 -51.02 -18.01
CA TYR A 833 31.66 -50.39 -18.82
C TYR A 833 32.12 -49.00 -18.35
N ASN A 834 31.94 -48.66 -17.07
CA ASN A 834 32.50 -47.44 -16.51
C ASN A 834 33.90 -47.72 -15.92
N LYS A 835 34.68 -46.68 -15.60
CA LYS A 835 35.91 -46.90 -14.80
C LYS A 835 35.56 -47.43 -13.41
N ARG A 836 34.52 -46.88 -12.77
CA ARG A 836 33.93 -47.32 -11.50
C ARG A 836 32.40 -47.32 -11.60
N GLY A 837 31.74 -48.34 -11.06
CA GLY A 837 30.28 -48.45 -11.12
C GLY A 837 29.58 -47.43 -10.22
N PHE A 838 29.60 -47.68 -8.91
CA PHE A 838 29.07 -46.79 -7.88
C PHE A 838 30.18 -46.32 -6.94
N LEU A 839 30.20 -45.02 -6.63
CA LEU A 839 31.18 -44.40 -5.76
C LEU A 839 30.50 -43.54 -4.68
N ALA A 840 30.95 -43.65 -3.43
CA ALA A 840 30.54 -42.78 -2.33
C ALA A 840 31.76 -42.24 -1.54
N ASP A 841 31.76 -40.93 -1.27
CA ASP A 841 32.84 -40.21 -0.57
C ASP A 841 32.34 -39.07 0.34
N LYS A 842 33.25 -38.47 1.12
CA LYS A 842 33.12 -37.21 1.88
C LYS A 842 31.86 -37.09 2.73
N LYS A 843 31.55 -38.08 3.56
CA LYS A 843 30.36 -38.16 4.43
C LYS A 843 29.05 -38.46 3.69
N SER A 844 29.14 -39.21 2.59
CA SER A 844 27.97 -39.85 1.99
C SER A 844 27.54 -41.06 2.81
N VAL A 845 26.68 -40.85 3.81
CA VAL A 845 26.28 -41.86 4.80
C VAL A 845 24.82 -42.28 4.66
N ASN A 846 24.44 -43.43 5.22
CA ASN A 846 23.05 -43.88 5.30
C ASN A 846 22.35 -43.99 3.92
N ASN A 847 23.10 -44.24 2.85
CA ASN A 847 22.52 -44.49 1.53
C ASN A 847 22.14 -45.97 1.37
N LEU A 848 21.09 -46.23 0.61
CA LEU A 848 20.63 -47.57 0.25
C LEU A 848 20.96 -47.85 -1.22
N ILE A 849 21.82 -48.83 -1.45
CA ILE A 849 22.20 -49.34 -2.77
C ILE A 849 21.59 -50.73 -2.91
N GLU A 850 20.45 -50.87 -3.60
CA GLU A 850 19.75 -52.15 -3.67
C GLU A 850 19.35 -52.61 -5.07
N LYS A 851 19.45 -53.91 -5.34
CA LYS A 851 18.95 -54.53 -6.59
C LYS A 851 19.52 -53.91 -7.87
N ASN A 852 20.74 -53.39 -7.84
CA ASN A 852 21.42 -52.87 -9.03
C ASN A 852 22.22 -53.98 -9.73
N GLU A 853 22.36 -53.87 -11.05
CA GLU A 853 23.28 -54.66 -11.88
C GLU A 853 24.53 -53.81 -12.16
N ILE A 854 25.66 -54.13 -11.52
CA ILE A 854 26.89 -53.34 -11.56
C ILE A 854 28.02 -54.21 -12.14
N ASN A 855 28.08 -54.28 -13.46
CA ASN A 855 28.84 -55.31 -14.17
C ASN A 855 29.91 -54.70 -15.08
N GLU A 856 31.01 -55.42 -15.34
CA GLU A 856 31.99 -55.08 -16.38
C GLU A 856 32.59 -53.66 -16.24
N ASN A 857 32.73 -53.16 -15.00
CA ASN A 857 33.41 -51.90 -14.74
C ASN A 857 34.92 -52.13 -14.54
N ARG A 858 35.74 -51.24 -15.10
CA ARG A 858 37.20 -51.42 -15.22
C ARG A 858 37.92 -51.60 -13.88
N GLN A 859 37.41 -50.94 -12.84
CA GLN A 859 37.94 -51.02 -11.48
C GLN A 859 36.92 -51.65 -10.54
N TYR A 860 36.01 -50.86 -9.98
CA TYR A 860 35.22 -51.27 -8.84
C TYR A 860 33.74 -51.31 -9.21
N GLY A 861 33.01 -52.33 -8.74
CA GLY A 861 31.55 -52.35 -8.77
C GLY A 861 31.01 -51.29 -7.83
N VAL A 862 31.14 -51.51 -6.52
CA VAL A 862 30.82 -50.55 -5.46
C VAL A 862 32.09 -50.11 -4.73
N TYR A 863 32.30 -48.80 -4.59
CA TYR A 863 33.48 -48.24 -3.91
C TYR A 863 33.09 -47.23 -2.82
N LEU A 864 33.35 -47.58 -1.56
CA LEU A 864 33.10 -46.74 -0.39
C LEU A 864 34.43 -46.27 0.19
N TYR A 865 34.68 -44.96 0.18
CA TYR A 865 35.92 -44.39 0.71
C TYR A 865 35.71 -43.04 1.41
N GLY A 866 36.80 -42.49 1.94
CA GLY A 866 36.77 -41.26 2.74
C GLY A 866 35.98 -41.47 4.03
N GLU A 867 34.81 -40.82 4.12
CA GLU A 867 33.90 -40.87 5.28
C GLU A 867 32.51 -41.44 4.91
N ALA A 868 32.41 -42.24 3.84
CA ALA A 868 31.17 -42.91 3.43
C ALA A 868 30.82 -44.11 4.34
N ASN A 869 30.44 -43.82 5.58
CA ASN A 869 30.06 -44.81 6.61
C ASN A 869 28.57 -45.18 6.55
N GLU A 870 28.18 -46.27 7.20
CA GLU A 870 26.76 -46.61 7.48
C GLU A 870 25.89 -46.74 6.21
N ASN A 871 26.46 -47.18 5.09
CA ASN A 871 25.69 -47.44 3.87
C ASN A 871 25.21 -48.90 3.82
N VAL A 872 24.06 -49.13 3.21
CA VAL A 872 23.46 -50.45 3.01
C VAL A 872 23.55 -50.85 1.54
N ILE A 873 24.16 -52.00 1.28
CA ILE A 873 24.39 -52.57 -0.05
C ILE A 873 23.69 -53.92 -0.09
N ARG A 874 22.50 -53.99 -0.69
CA ARG A 874 21.66 -55.19 -0.59
C ARG A 874 21.13 -55.74 -1.90
N GLY A 875 21.24 -57.05 -2.13
CA GLY A 875 20.58 -57.69 -3.26
C GLY A 875 21.10 -57.23 -4.62
N ASN A 876 22.32 -56.68 -4.70
CA ASN A 876 22.91 -56.24 -5.96
C ASN A 876 23.62 -57.40 -6.66
N ILE A 877 23.70 -57.32 -7.99
CA ILE A 877 24.51 -58.19 -8.82
C ILE A 877 25.76 -57.40 -9.23
N MET A 878 26.94 -57.86 -8.84
CA MET A 878 28.22 -57.24 -9.13
C MET A 878 29.12 -58.24 -9.82
N ALA A 879 29.26 -58.15 -11.15
CA ALA A 879 30.02 -59.14 -11.92
C ALA A 879 31.07 -58.57 -12.86
N PHE A 880 32.14 -59.32 -13.14
CA PHE A 880 33.17 -58.93 -14.13
C PHE A 880 33.87 -57.59 -13.84
N ASN A 881 33.95 -57.17 -12.59
CA ASN A 881 34.73 -56.00 -12.18
C ASN A 881 36.12 -56.44 -11.68
N ASN A 882 37.09 -55.52 -11.60
CA ASN A 882 38.36 -55.82 -10.92
C ASN A 882 38.11 -56.07 -9.41
N VAL A 883 37.35 -55.21 -8.74
CA VAL A 883 36.84 -55.50 -7.39
C VAL A 883 35.32 -55.38 -7.40
N GLY A 884 34.59 -56.40 -6.94
CA GLY A 884 33.13 -56.34 -6.83
C GLY A 884 32.69 -55.25 -5.83
N LEU A 885 33.10 -55.39 -4.57
CA LEU A 885 32.81 -54.44 -3.50
C LEU A 885 34.09 -54.03 -2.74
N TYR A 886 34.42 -52.74 -2.76
CA TYR A 886 35.59 -52.21 -2.05
C TYR A 886 35.17 -51.23 -0.93
N ILE A 887 35.39 -51.65 0.32
CA ILE A 887 35.05 -50.91 1.53
C ILE A 887 36.33 -50.38 2.21
N LYS A 888 36.43 -49.06 2.37
CA LYS A 888 37.50 -48.37 3.14
C LYS A 888 36.99 -47.62 4.37
N THR A 889 35.70 -47.73 4.65
CA THR A 889 34.93 -46.95 5.63
C THR A 889 34.24 -47.86 6.64
N ASN A 890 33.54 -47.28 7.61
CA ASN A 890 33.06 -47.99 8.79
C ASN A 890 31.55 -48.21 8.77
N GLY A 891 31.09 -49.25 9.47
CA GLY A 891 29.67 -49.42 9.78
C GLY A 891 28.77 -49.74 8.59
N ASN A 892 29.31 -50.13 7.44
CA ASN A 892 28.49 -50.46 6.26
C ASN A 892 27.95 -51.89 6.35
N GLU A 893 26.76 -52.11 5.79
CA GLU A 893 26.12 -53.41 5.71
C GLU A 893 26.04 -53.85 4.26
N ALA A 894 26.63 -54.99 3.92
CA ALA A 894 26.42 -55.64 2.64
C ALA A 894 25.72 -56.98 2.84
N SER A 895 24.48 -57.09 2.36
CA SER A 895 23.68 -58.31 2.49
C SER A 895 23.09 -58.83 1.19
N ASP A 896 22.93 -60.14 1.07
CA ASP A 896 22.19 -60.78 -0.04
C ASP A 896 22.72 -60.43 -1.45
N ASN A 897 23.97 -59.98 -1.59
CA ASN A 897 24.52 -59.60 -2.89
C ASN A 897 25.07 -60.82 -3.63
N GLN A 898 24.91 -60.83 -4.96
CA GLN A 898 25.57 -61.77 -5.86
C GLN A 898 26.81 -61.11 -6.45
N ILE A 899 28.00 -61.56 -6.04
CA ILE A 899 29.29 -61.03 -6.46
C ILE A 899 30.02 -62.11 -7.25
N ASP A 900 30.00 -62.01 -8.58
CA ASP A 900 30.34 -63.12 -9.47
C ASP A 900 31.46 -62.76 -10.47
N GLN A 901 32.43 -63.63 -10.72
CA GLN A 901 33.43 -63.45 -11.79
C GLN A 901 34.21 -62.11 -11.73
N ASN A 902 34.54 -61.65 -10.52
CA ASN A 902 35.39 -60.45 -10.32
C ASN A 902 36.85 -60.87 -10.05
N GLN A 903 37.85 -60.00 -10.26
CA GLN A 903 39.23 -60.36 -9.87
C GLN A 903 39.34 -60.54 -8.34
N VAL A 904 38.74 -59.61 -7.59
CA VAL A 904 38.52 -59.70 -6.15
C VAL A 904 37.02 -59.53 -5.87
N GLY A 905 36.41 -60.45 -5.13
CA GLY A 905 34.99 -60.33 -4.76
C GLY A 905 34.74 -59.13 -3.85
N ILE A 906 35.23 -59.20 -2.61
CA ILE A 906 35.16 -58.10 -1.63
C ILE A 906 36.56 -57.71 -1.16
N TYR A 907 36.87 -56.42 -1.14
CA TYR A 907 38.09 -55.86 -0.56
C TYR A 907 37.75 -54.96 0.63
N ILE A 908 38.33 -55.22 1.80
CA ILE A 908 38.23 -54.37 3.01
C ILE A 908 39.61 -53.84 3.39
N LEU A 909 39.74 -52.51 3.47
CA LEU A 909 40.97 -51.87 3.94
C LEU A 909 41.08 -51.94 5.46
N GLY A 910 42.27 -52.17 6.01
CA GLY A 910 42.44 -52.51 7.43
C GLY A 910 42.12 -51.45 8.48
N LYS A 911 41.76 -50.23 8.07
CA LYS A 911 41.19 -49.22 8.99
C LYS A 911 39.65 -49.22 9.02
N ALA A 912 39.00 -49.99 8.13
CA ALA A 912 37.56 -50.13 8.04
C ALA A 912 37.07 -51.08 9.16
N ASN A 913 36.18 -50.60 10.02
CA ASN A 913 35.67 -51.32 11.18
C ASN A 913 34.13 -51.36 11.22
N LYS A 914 33.60 -52.32 12.00
CA LYS A 914 32.16 -52.49 12.27
C LYS A 914 31.31 -52.69 11.01
N ASN A 915 31.89 -53.13 9.90
CA ASN A 915 31.13 -53.49 8.71
C ASN A 915 30.51 -54.88 8.91
N VAL A 916 29.32 -55.08 8.35
CA VAL A 916 28.54 -56.32 8.38
C VAL A 916 28.49 -56.87 6.96
N LEU A 917 29.00 -58.08 6.76
CA LEU A 917 28.80 -58.84 5.53
C LEU A 917 27.94 -60.06 5.86
N ASP A 918 26.72 -60.10 5.36
CA ASP A 918 25.78 -61.18 5.64
C ASP A 918 25.20 -61.80 4.36
N SER A 919 25.08 -63.12 4.29
CA SER A 919 24.32 -63.80 3.24
C SER A 919 24.71 -63.45 1.78
N ASN A 920 25.95 -63.00 1.53
CA ASN A 920 26.41 -62.70 0.18
C ASN A 920 26.87 -63.98 -0.53
N LYS A 921 26.54 -64.11 -1.82
CA LYS A 921 27.00 -65.19 -2.71
C LYS A 921 28.18 -64.70 -3.54
N ILE A 922 29.38 -65.18 -3.23
CA ILE A 922 30.64 -64.78 -3.88
C ILE A 922 31.19 -65.95 -4.68
N THR A 923 31.14 -65.87 -6.01
CA THR A 923 31.43 -67.00 -6.90
C THR A 923 32.44 -66.63 -7.99
N TYR A 924 33.24 -67.62 -8.41
CA TYR A 924 34.12 -67.55 -9.59
C TYR A 924 35.11 -66.37 -9.63
N SER A 925 35.64 -65.91 -8.49
CA SER A 925 36.62 -64.82 -8.47
C SER A 925 38.00 -65.28 -8.96
N ASP A 926 38.62 -64.51 -9.87
CA ASP A 926 39.88 -64.90 -10.54
C ASP A 926 41.08 -64.94 -9.60
N SER A 927 41.05 -64.23 -8.47
CA SER A 927 42.17 -64.15 -7.53
C SER A 927 41.80 -64.33 -6.06
N ILE A 928 40.81 -63.61 -5.53
CA ILE A 928 40.47 -63.66 -4.09
C ILE A 928 38.97 -63.44 -3.90
N GLY A 929 38.30 -64.32 -3.13
CA GLY A 929 36.88 -64.14 -2.77
C GLY A 929 36.69 -62.93 -1.84
N VAL A 930 37.30 -62.97 -0.66
CA VAL A 930 37.36 -61.83 0.28
C VAL A 930 38.80 -61.50 0.66
N TYR A 931 39.22 -60.27 0.42
CA TYR A 931 40.50 -59.72 0.87
C TYR A 931 40.29 -58.74 2.02
N ALA A 932 41.03 -58.92 3.12
CA ALA A 932 41.05 -58.01 4.23
C ALA A 932 42.49 -57.68 4.65
N LYS A 933 42.84 -56.39 4.69
CA LYS A 933 44.08 -55.97 5.35
C LYS A 933 43.81 -55.85 6.85
N VAL A 934 44.66 -56.37 7.73
CA VAL A 934 44.39 -56.38 9.19
C VAL A 934 45.49 -55.61 9.92
N PHE A 935 45.12 -54.57 10.66
CA PHE A 935 45.98 -53.90 11.64
C PHE A 935 45.26 -53.97 13.00
N ASN A 936 45.75 -54.81 13.92
CA ASN A 936 45.21 -55.02 15.27
C ASN A 936 43.77 -55.57 15.37
N GLY A 937 43.59 -56.83 14.97
CA GLY A 937 42.31 -57.54 15.07
C GLY A 937 41.35 -57.25 13.91
N PHE A 938 40.32 -58.09 13.76
CA PHE A 938 39.35 -57.98 12.66
C PHE A 938 37.96 -57.58 13.18
N PRO A 939 37.67 -56.28 13.34
CA PRO A 939 36.45 -55.78 13.98
C PRO A 939 35.25 -55.69 13.02
N ASN A 940 35.16 -56.60 12.04
CA ASN A 940 34.06 -56.66 11.06
C ASN A 940 33.31 -58.00 11.24
N PHE A 941 31.99 -57.99 11.05
CA PHE A 941 31.13 -59.16 11.25
C PHE A 941 30.84 -59.87 9.93
N PHE A 942 31.02 -61.19 9.92
CA PHE A 942 30.81 -62.05 8.75
C PHE A 942 29.87 -63.19 9.15
N SER A 943 28.72 -63.30 8.47
CA SER A 943 27.73 -64.36 8.70
C SER A 943 27.16 -64.89 7.37
N ALA A 944 26.89 -66.18 7.30
CA ALA A 944 26.19 -66.85 6.19
C ALA A 944 26.66 -66.55 4.74
N ASN A 945 27.86 -66.01 4.52
CA ASN A 945 28.39 -65.75 3.17
C ASN A 945 28.90 -67.04 2.50
N ASN A 946 28.53 -67.29 1.25
CA ASN A 946 29.04 -68.43 0.47
C ASN A 946 30.26 -67.99 -0.36
N VAL A 947 31.45 -68.43 0.04
CA VAL A 947 32.75 -68.09 -0.60
C VAL A 947 33.43 -69.29 -1.29
N LEU A 948 32.76 -70.46 -1.38
CA LEU A 948 33.42 -71.73 -1.69
C LEU A 948 33.28 -72.21 -3.16
N GLU A 949 32.53 -71.50 -4.01
CA GLU A 949 32.29 -71.91 -5.40
C GLU A 949 33.35 -71.35 -6.37
N LYS A 950 34.36 -72.17 -6.69
CA LYS A 950 35.36 -72.00 -7.79
C LYS A 950 36.17 -70.68 -7.77
N ASN A 951 36.65 -70.24 -6.60
CA ASN A 951 37.61 -69.12 -6.47
C ASN A 951 39.06 -69.63 -6.59
N ALA A 952 39.96 -68.85 -7.23
CA ALA A 952 41.35 -69.27 -7.40
C ALA A 952 42.22 -68.95 -6.16
N LYS A 953 42.78 -69.97 -5.51
CA LYS A 953 43.94 -69.93 -4.58
C LYS A 953 43.80 -69.31 -3.17
N LYS A 954 42.90 -68.36 -2.84
CA LYS A 954 42.71 -67.85 -1.44
C LYS A 954 41.29 -67.31 -1.17
N ASP A 955 40.44 -68.06 -0.48
CA ASP A 955 39.04 -67.67 -0.23
C ASP A 955 38.89 -66.52 0.78
N LEU A 956 39.74 -66.51 1.81
CA LEU A 956 39.90 -65.41 2.75
C LEU A 956 41.40 -65.11 2.90
N ALA A 957 41.86 -64.00 2.34
CA ALA A 957 43.24 -63.56 2.46
C ALA A 957 43.35 -62.40 3.46
N ALA A 958 43.75 -62.72 4.70
CA ALA A 958 44.12 -61.74 5.70
C ALA A 958 45.65 -61.53 5.70
N TYR A 959 46.12 -60.35 5.31
CA TYR A 959 47.55 -59.99 5.43
C TYR A 959 47.73 -59.00 6.58
N ALA A 960 48.44 -59.43 7.63
CA ALA A 960 49.08 -58.53 8.57
C ALA A 960 50.32 -57.95 7.87
N LEU A 961 50.42 -56.62 7.80
CA LEU A 961 51.69 -55.98 7.48
C LEU A 961 52.31 -55.57 8.81
N GLU A 962 53.45 -56.18 9.12
CA GLU A 962 54.32 -55.79 10.25
C GLU A 962 54.67 -54.30 10.22
#